data_AF-A0A401ZR43-F1
#
_entry.id   AF-A0A401ZR43-F1
#
_cell.length_a   1.000
_cell.length_b   1.000
_cell.length_c   1.000
_cell.angle_alpha   90.00
_cell.angle_beta   90.00
_cell.angle_gamma   90.00
#
_symmetry.space_group_name_H-M   'P 1'
#
loop_
_entity.id
_entity.type
_entity.pdbx_description
1 polymer ?
#
loop_
_entity_poly.entity_id
_entity_poly.type
_entity_poly.pdbx_seq_one_letter_code
_entity_poly.pdbx_strand_id
1 'polypeptide(L)'
;MITIYSDFHQLKQIKRTGDTFIASRIQDYVPLRQRLRRALDETHNDCEVYIQLPILIHWLEDLRAYNPQLIVWREIRLDSYFEQKFGFSPPEELTEIAQKDLLNTLKPVRTGTVTDPIGWILGRKVNPIWGGSPSDKEHLANVAASILKGKAIPAMLLPLVKKRIAQWAEQDHRYHIFLDDTLKDAAENIFLGWTLRNYPSNPLGDQNRSIASIEDCSQHISICIECLKKYNAQIKSFWSNQMRADINLDLMQILGSMSGLVDAELEAIDRSARKHTEQLTNALIEAIKIRFSRLPRTEDVVEKLEKIVTPPVPDDPIERWSAEQWLDWVTDEYMPYFAWVLRTKHRRDKQMQLARQFEEWLIREYPLLSQNPQAPFSPHQLDNIKESLKSHNVDIVFWFIIDGLTWWQGKKLLDFCTEREINSVHIQPAISALPTITSISKNALVNGYLDASKMNQPTVQSIKNRLTKEITNIQVFTQAHELELAYATELAPGLYTLLYNTLDHHSHTLQGFTDDESINGHLQLIARLIKEGFEHCIEQGLNPRAFVSSDHGSTLLPEQASVLRIPHFAYLLDEENGAEEISVGDKLKPFRRTRVCATDNVPNDDDLRRISTNWYFLQKDMFNLPEQFLIPKGYSAVERRPTGWTHGGATPEEVVVASLELRPSLEELIAPTLQIEGSLRPGTTNEMEVTITNPNNFPLKIVQLFIENIPVPIKSTRIGPHSTISVSINVQTTSNQSIKSIKWLLSYEGGGQHSSTEGSVNIQLRRLYATTLDDMFEE
;
A
#
# COMPACT_ATOMS: atom_id res chain seq x y z
N MET A 1 43.89 42.28 59.17
CA MET A 1 44.23 40.84 59.26
C MET A 1 44.57 40.32 57.87
N ILE A 2 45.70 39.66 57.70
CA ILE A 2 46.14 39.15 56.38
C ILE A 2 45.76 37.68 56.26
N THR A 3 45.04 37.31 55.21
CA THR A 3 44.78 35.89 54.89
C THR A 3 45.45 35.52 53.57
N ILE A 4 46.38 34.58 53.62
CA ILE A 4 47.08 34.06 52.45
C ILE A 4 46.51 32.70 52.09
N TYR A 5 45.87 32.64 50.91
CA TYR A 5 45.32 31.43 50.32
C TYR A 5 46.30 30.82 49.31
N SER A 6 46.67 29.55 49.49
CA SER A 6 47.34 28.77 48.43
C SER A 6 46.31 28.17 47.49
N ASP A 7 46.15 28.76 46.29
CA ASP A 7 45.17 28.38 45.27
C ASP A 7 45.87 27.91 43.98
N PHE A 8 46.68 26.86 44.07
CA PHE A 8 47.45 26.32 42.94
C PHE A 8 46.58 25.81 41.78
N HIS A 9 45.30 25.60 42.06
CA HIS A 9 44.34 25.04 41.11
C HIS A 9 43.43 26.10 40.48
N GLN A 10 43.58 27.38 40.85
CA GLN A 10 42.81 28.53 40.34
C GLN A 10 41.29 28.35 40.50
N LEU A 11 40.85 27.81 41.64
CA LEU A 11 39.49 27.28 41.81
C LEU A 11 38.42 28.33 42.12
N LYS A 12 38.84 29.46 42.70
CA LYS A 12 37.93 30.57 42.98
C LYS A 12 37.96 31.57 41.83
N GLN A 13 36.78 31.91 41.31
CA GLN A 13 36.60 33.15 40.55
C GLN A 13 36.70 34.32 41.52
N ILE A 14 37.93 34.77 41.77
CA ILE A 14 38.23 35.83 42.71
C ILE A 14 37.83 37.16 42.08
N LYS A 15 36.78 37.82 42.61
CA LYS A 15 36.48 39.20 42.27
C LYS A 15 37.60 40.09 42.80
N ARG A 16 38.31 40.78 41.90
CA ARG A 16 39.31 41.78 42.29
C ARG A 16 38.61 42.95 42.97
N THR A 17 38.63 42.97 44.29
CA THR A 17 38.28 44.15 45.10
C THR A 17 39.55 44.94 45.39
N GLY A 18 39.41 46.15 45.95
CA GLY A 18 40.57 46.95 46.40
C GLY A 18 41.49 46.18 47.35
N ASP A 19 40.95 45.21 48.08
CA ASP A 19 41.60 44.50 49.19
C ASP A 19 42.12 43.11 48.83
N THR A 20 41.82 42.61 47.63
CA THR A 20 42.27 41.28 47.17
C THR A 20 43.44 41.35 46.19
N PHE A 21 44.48 40.53 46.40
CA PHE A 21 45.63 40.40 45.51
C PHE A 21 45.77 38.97 44.99
N ILE A 22 45.95 38.80 43.67
CA ILE A 22 46.15 37.48 43.04
C ILE A 22 47.56 37.43 42.49
N ALA A 23 48.36 36.49 42.98
CA ALA A 23 49.74 36.27 42.56
C ALA A 23 49.84 34.98 41.74
N SER A 24 49.85 35.13 40.43
CA SER A 24 49.78 34.03 39.45
C SER A 24 51.04 33.89 38.60
N ARG A 25 51.94 34.89 38.66
CA ARG A 25 53.18 34.96 37.88
C ARG A 25 54.36 35.35 38.77
N ILE A 26 55.57 35.01 38.34
CA ILE A 26 56.80 35.33 39.08
C ILE A 26 56.92 36.85 39.34
N GLN A 27 56.52 37.69 38.38
CA GLN A 27 56.57 39.16 38.52
C GLN A 27 55.64 39.70 39.61
N ASP A 28 54.63 38.94 40.03
CA ASP A 28 53.69 39.34 41.07
C ASP A 28 54.34 39.33 42.47
N TYR A 29 55.52 38.71 42.64
CA TYR A 29 56.19 38.58 43.94
C TYR A 29 56.51 39.93 44.60
N VAL A 30 57.12 40.86 43.87
CA VAL A 30 57.55 42.15 44.43
C VAL A 30 56.34 43.01 44.82
N PRO A 31 55.33 43.22 43.94
CA PRO A 31 54.10 43.91 44.33
C PRO A 31 53.36 43.22 45.48
N LEU A 32 53.33 41.88 45.51
CA LEU A 32 52.74 41.12 46.61
C LEU A 32 53.43 41.41 47.94
N ARG A 33 54.76 41.37 48.00
CA ARG A 33 55.53 41.68 49.21
C ARG A 33 55.33 43.10 49.70
N GLN A 34 55.34 44.07 48.78
CA GLN A 34 55.08 45.47 49.14
C GLN A 34 53.70 45.64 49.74
N ARG A 35 52.70 44.97 49.18
CA ARG A 35 51.32 45.01 49.66
C ARG A 35 51.17 44.33 51.02
N LEU A 36 51.76 43.15 51.20
CA LEU A 36 51.78 42.44 52.48
C LEU A 36 52.44 43.28 53.58
N ARG A 37 53.56 43.94 53.26
CA ARG A 37 54.24 44.85 54.22
C ARG A 37 53.35 46.02 54.63
N ARG A 38 52.73 46.72 53.67
CA ARG A 38 51.80 47.83 54.00
C ARG A 38 50.63 47.36 54.86
N ALA A 39 50.06 46.20 54.54
CA ALA A 39 48.98 45.62 55.33
C ALA A 39 49.40 45.20 56.76
N LEU A 40 50.70 44.96 57.00
CA LEU A 40 51.24 44.73 58.35
C LEU A 40 51.47 46.04 59.11
N ASP A 41 51.88 47.11 58.41
CA ASP A 41 52.17 48.42 59.00
C ASP A 41 50.88 49.21 59.34
N GLU A 42 49.79 48.97 58.60
CA GLU A 42 48.49 49.65 58.77
C GLU A 42 47.52 48.81 59.60
N THR A 43 47.20 49.25 60.83
CA THR A 43 46.39 48.50 61.82
C THR A 43 44.93 48.22 61.43
N HIS A 44 44.44 48.70 60.29
CA HIS A 44 43.02 48.60 59.90
C HIS A 44 42.73 47.99 58.53
N ASN A 45 43.72 47.42 57.82
CA ASN A 45 43.49 46.82 56.50
C ASN A 45 43.46 45.29 56.56
N ASP A 46 42.28 44.72 56.27
CA ASP A 46 42.14 43.31 55.94
C ASP A 46 42.62 43.10 54.51
N CYS A 47 43.49 42.10 54.31
CA CYS A 47 44.10 41.84 53.01
C CYS A 47 43.99 40.35 52.69
N GLU A 48 43.34 40.03 51.58
CA GLU A 48 43.29 38.66 51.06
C GLU A 48 44.28 38.49 49.91
N VAL A 49 45.16 37.50 50.03
CA VAL A 49 46.13 37.16 48.99
C VAL A 49 45.85 35.76 48.50
N TYR A 50 45.74 35.58 47.19
CA TYR A 50 45.60 34.27 46.55
C TYR A 50 46.86 33.98 45.73
N ILE A 51 47.62 32.98 46.14
CA ILE A 51 48.85 32.57 45.47
C ILE A 51 48.56 31.36 44.59
N GLN A 52 48.61 31.56 43.29
CA GLN A 52 48.29 30.53 42.29
C GLN A 52 49.54 29.86 41.71
N LEU A 53 50.72 30.44 41.92
CA LEU A 53 52.00 29.90 41.44
C LEU A 53 52.79 29.26 42.61
N PRO A 54 53.07 27.94 42.59
CA PRO A 54 53.74 27.23 43.69
C PRO A 54 55.04 27.86 44.20
N ILE A 55 55.89 28.35 43.29
CA ILE A 55 57.18 28.93 43.67
C ILE A 55 57.06 30.17 44.56
N LEU A 56 55.98 30.94 44.41
CA LEU A 56 55.74 32.14 45.21
C LEU A 56 55.41 31.82 46.67
N ILE A 57 54.83 30.65 46.94
CA ILE A 57 54.58 30.20 48.32
C ILE A 57 55.86 29.86 49.03
N HIS A 58 56.78 29.19 48.33
CA HIS A 58 58.09 28.91 48.87
C HIS A 58 58.85 30.20 49.21
N TRP A 59 58.77 31.22 48.35
CA TRP A 59 59.38 32.54 48.61
C TRP A 59 58.72 33.36 49.73
N LEU A 60 57.55 32.94 50.22
CA LEU A 60 56.82 33.57 51.30
C LEU A 60 56.83 32.73 52.59
N GLU A 61 57.65 31.69 52.67
CA GLU A 61 57.70 30.81 53.85
C GLU A 61 58.08 31.53 55.15
N ASP A 62 58.94 32.54 55.09
CA ASP A 62 59.32 33.39 56.23
C ASP A 62 58.10 34.04 56.90
N LEU A 63 57.03 34.32 56.15
CA LEU A 63 55.80 34.89 56.70
C LEU A 63 55.01 33.90 57.58
N ARG A 64 55.36 32.61 57.60
CA ARG A 64 54.77 31.64 58.55
C ARG A 64 55.24 31.84 59.99
N ALA A 65 56.34 32.56 60.22
CA ALA A 65 56.85 32.86 61.57
C ALA A 65 56.07 33.97 62.29
N TYR A 66 55.17 34.67 61.59
CA TYR A 66 54.35 35.74 62.17
C TYR A 66 53.22 35.16 63.04
N ASN A 67 52.74 35.98 63.99
CA ASN A 67 51.62 35.61 64.85
C ASN A 67 50.38 35.24 63.99
N PRO A 68 49.74 34.07 64.22
CA PRO A 68 48.51 33.66 63.51
C PRO A 68 47.35 34.66 63.61
N GLN A 69 47.35 35.56 64.60
CA GLN A 69 46.39 36.65 64.72
C GLN A 69 46.60 37.75 63.66
N LEU A 70 47.81 37.85 63.09
CA LEU A 70 48.17 38.84 62.07
C LEU A 70 48.12 38.25 60.66
N ILE A 71 48.68 37.05 60.48
CA ILE A 71 48.71 36.34 59.19
C ILE A 71 48.11 34.95 59.35
N VAL A 72 47.05 34.66 58.61
CA VAL A 72 46.44 33.33 58.52
C VAL A 72 46.74 32.72 57.17
N TRP A 73 47.33 31.54 57.21
CA TRP A 73 47.53 30.72 56.03
C TRP A 73 46.36 29.77 55.85
N ARG A 74 45.82 29.70 54.64
CA ARG A 74 44.77 28.76 54.27
C ARG A 74 45.16 28.05 52.98
N GLU A 75 45.06 26.74 52.97
CA GLU A 75 45.26 25.96 51.75
C GLU A 75 43.92 25.65 51.09
N ILE A 76 43.78 26.04 49.82
CA ILE A 76 42.62 25.64 49.01
C ILE A 76 42.99 24.33 48.32
N ARG A 77 42.74 23.21 49.02
CA ARG A 77 42.91 21.89 48.44
C ARG A 77 41.80 21.61 47.43
N LEU A 78 42.16 20.97 46.32
CA LEU A 78 41.24 20.63 45.24
C LEU A 78 40.09 19.73 45.71
N ASP A 79 40.40 18.72 46.52
CA ASP A 79 39.45 17.77 47.09
C ASP A 79 38.43 18.44 48.01
N SER A 80 38.91 19.32 48.90
CA SER A 80 38.10 20.05 49.87
C SER A 80 37.15 21.01 49.16
N TYR A 81 37.62 21.66 48.08
CA TYR A 81 36.77 22.52 47.26
C TYR A 81 35.75 21.73 46.42
N PHE A 82 36.15 20.56 45.90
CA PHE A 82 35.23 19.64 45.21
C PHE A 82 34.11 19.18 46.14
N GLU A 83 34.46 18.77 47.36
CA GLU A 83 33.52 18.36 48.39
C GLU A 83 32.60 19.50 48.82
N GLN A 84 33.15 20.70 49.02
CA GLN A 84 32.34 21.87 49.32
C GLN A 84 31.32 22.19 48.21
N LYS A 85 31.72 22.02 46.94
CA LYS A 85 30.87 22.36 45.80
C LYS A 85 29.79 21.31 45.52
N PHE A 86 30.10 20.03 45.65
CA PHE A 86 29.20 18.94 45.26
C PHE A 86 28.59 18.17 46.43
N GLY A 87 29.09 18.38 47.66
CA GLY A 87 28.59 17.75 48.87
C GLY A 87 29.15 16.34 49.13
N PHE A 88 30.21 15.93 48.42
CA PHE A 88 30.88 14.63 48.59
C PHE A 88 32.34 14.71 48.11
N SER A 89 33.25 13.95 48.74
CA SER A 89 34.66 13.91 48.36
C SER A 89 34.84 13.32 46.94
N PRO A 90 35.79 13.83 46.13
CA PRO A 90 35.99 13.33 44.77
C PRO A 90 36.35 11.84 44.79
N PRO A 91 35.73 11.00 43.92
CA PRO A 91 36.13 9.60 43.79
C PRO A 91 37.63 9.45 43.50
N GLU A 92 38.26 8.44 44.12
CA GLU A 92 39.71 8.19 44.02
C GLU A 92 40.20 7.97 42.57
N GLU A 93 39.31 7.51 41.69
CA GLU A 93 39.59 7.26 40.28
C GLU A 93 39.73 8.54 39.44
N LEU A 94 39.35 9.71 39.98
CA LEU A 94 39.47 10.98 39.30
C LEU A 94 40.87 11.59 39.48
N THR A 95 41.56 11.79 38.35
CA THR A 95 42.78 12.60 38.32
C THR A 95 42.48 14.06 38.66
N GLU A 96 43.49 14.81 39.13
CA GLU A 96 43.31 16.24 39.42
C GLU A 96 42.80 17.05 38.21
N ILE A 97 43.23 16.67 37.00
CA ILE A 97 42.77 17.30 35.75
C ILE A 97 41.27 17.06 35.58
N ALA A 98 40.80 15.83 35.82
CA ALA A 98 39.39 15.48 35.73
C ALA A 98 38.56 16.21 36.79
N GLN A 99 39.06 16.32 38.02
CA GLN A 99 38.41 17.07 39.10
C GLN A 99 38.26 18.57 38.73
N LYS A 100 39.31 19.19 38.18
CA LYS A 100 39.27 20.59 37.71
C LYS A 100 38.25 20.80 36.59
N ASP A 101 38.21 19.91 35.60
CA ASP A 101 37.24 20.00 34.52
C ASP A 101 35.80 19.87 35.04
N LEU A 102 35.54 18.91 35.93
CA LEU A 102 34.22 18.73 36.55
C LEU A 102 33.81 19.94 37.38
N LEU A 103 34.73 20.53 38.16
CA LEU A 103 34.48 21.76 38.89
C LEU A 103 34.04 22.91 37.98
N ASN A 104 34.59 23.00 36.77
CA ASN A 104 34.23 24.05 35.83
C ASN A 104 32.94 23.76 35.06
N THR A 105 32.68 22.50 34.74
CA THR A 105 31.65 22.12 33.77
C THR A 105 30.41 21.50 34.41
N LEU A 106 30.46 21.04 35.67
CA LEU A 106 29.36 20.38 36.36
C LEU A 106 28.65 21.35 37.32
N LYS A 107 27.31 21.36 37.28
CA LYS A 107 26.50 22.21 38.15
C LYS A 107 26.40 21.58 39.55
N PRO A 108 26.44 22.40 40.63
CA PRO A 108 26.32 21.90 41.99
C PRO A 108 24.92 21.30 42.26
N VAL A 109 24.86 20.43 43.27
CA VAL A 109 23.62 19.78 43.72
C VAL A 109 22.73 20.83 44.39
N ARG A 110 21.47 20.97 43.93
CA ARG A 110 20.57 22.03 44.43
C ARG A 110 19.98 21.69 45.81
N THR A 111 19.69 20.42 46.08
CA THR A 111 19.09 19.92 47.33
C THR A 111 19.32 18.41 47.44
N GLY A 112 19.71 17.92 48.63
CA GLY A 112 19.88 16.49 48.94
C GLY A 112 21.34 16.02 49.03
N THR A 113 21.57 14.93 49.76
CA THR A 113 22.87 14.25 49.83
C THR A 113 23.02 13.29 48.64
N VAL A 114 24.18 13.34 47.96
CA VAL A 114 24.50 12.39 46.88
C VAL A 114 25.04 11.12 47.51
N THR A 115 24.25 10.05 47.46
CA THR A 115 24.64 8.74 48.02
C THR A 115 25.53 7.92 47.09
N ASP A 116 25.53 8.24 45.79
CA ASP A 116 26.35 7.59 44.77
C ASP A 116 27.10 8.64 43.93
N PRO A 117 28.27 9.10 44.42
CA PRO A 117 29.12 10.06 43.73
C PRO A 117 29.44 9.69 42.28
N ILE A 118 29.78 8.43 42.02
CA ILE A 118 30.23 7.95 40.71
C ILE A 118 29.06 7.95 39.73
N GLY A 119 27.93 7.33 40.13
CA GLY A 119 26.72 7.30 39.33
C GLY A 119 26.19 8.71 39.03
N TRP A 120 26.25 9.62 40.01
CA TRP A 120 25.82 11.01 39.82
C TRP A 120 26.70 11.77 38.80
N ILE A 121 28.03 11.66 38.92
CA ILE A 121 28.96 12.31 37.97
C ILE A 121 28.73 11.79 36.55
N LEU A 122 28.73 10.46 36.37
CA LEU A 122 28.56 9.84 35.06
C LEU A 122 27.16 10.11 34.49
N GLY A 123 26.13 10.08 35.32
CA GLY A 123 24.75 10.42 34.98
C GLY A 123 24.61 11.82 34.37
N ARG A 124 25.37 12.78 34.89
CA ARG A 124 25.34 14.17 34.42
C ARG A 124 26.28 14.46 33.26
N LYS A 125 27.38 13.71 33.13
CA LYS A 125 28.44 14.00 32.14
C LYS A 125 28.41 13.12 30.91
N VAL A 126 27.95 11.88 31.06
CA VAL A 126 27.92 10.90 29.98
C VAL A 126 26.48 10.69 29.52
N ASN A 127 25.66 10.06 30.36
CA ASN A 127 24.25 9.81 30.10
C ASN A 127 23.55 9.48 31.44
N PRO A 128 22.32 9.94 31.69
CA PRO A 128 21.58 9.67 32.92
C PRO A 128 21.56 8.20 33.35
N ILE A 129 21.61 7.25 32.41
CA ILE A 129 21.62 5.83 32.70
C ILE A 129 22.78 5.38 33.60
N TRP A 130 23.91 6.07 33.57
CA TRP A 130 25.06 5.72 34.40
C TRP A 130 24.82 5.94 35.90
N GLY A 131 23.79 6.72 36.26
CA GLY A 131 23.31 6.86 37.63
C GLY A 131 22.27 5.81 38.03
N GLY A 132 21.85 4.95 37.11
CA GLY A 132 20.87 3.89 37.35
C GLY A 132 21.40 2.73 38.19
N SER A 133 20.45 1.91 38.67
CA SER A 133 20.70 0.65 39.38
C SER A 133 20.51 -0.53 38.42
N PRO A 134 21.33 -1.59 38.50
CA PRO A 134 21.23 -2.78 37.66
C PRO A 134 20.04 -3.69 38.02
N SER A 135 19.18 -3.27 38.97
CA SER A 135 17.97 -4.01 39.36
C SER A 135 16.87 -4.00 38.29
N ASP A 136 16.93 -3.07 37.34
CA ASP A 136 16.05 -3.04 36.18
C ASP A 136 16.53 -4.03 35.12
N LYS A 137 15.61 -4.89 34.66
CA LYS A 137 15.86 -5.95 33.68
C LYS A 137 16.20 -5.42 32.29
N GLU A 138 16.06 -4.12 32.01
CA GLU A 138 16.41 -3.51 30.73
C GLU A 138 17.67 -2.62 30.80
N HIS A 139 18.24 -2.49 32.00
CA HIS A 139 19.33 -1.55 32.26
C HIS A 139 20.61 -1.89 31.49
N LEU A 140 20.98 -3.16 31.32
CA LEU A 140 22.16 -3.58 30.58
C LEU A 140 22.00 -3.25 29.09
N ALA A 141 20.84 -3.55 28.51
CA ALA A 141 20.54 -3.24 27.12
C ALA A 141 20.55 -1.71 26.88
N ASN A 142 20.00 -0.94 27.81
CA ASN A 142 20.00 0.51 27.74
C ASN A 142 21.43 1.10 27.90
N VAL A 143 22.28 0.52 28.75
CA VAL A 143 23.70 0.92 28.89
C VAL A 143 24.46 0.64 27.59
N ALA A 144 24.29 -0.56 27.02
CA ALA A 144 24.88 -0.93 25.73
C ALA A 144 24.42 0.03 24.61
N ALA A 145 23.13 0.34 24.55
CA ALA A 145 22.58 1.31 23.60
C ALA A 145 23.20 2.69 23.77
N SER A 146 23.35 3.17 25.02
CA SER A 146 23.99 4.45 25.30
C SER A 146 25.47 4.47 24.92
N ILE A 147 26.17 3.33 24.95
CA ILE A 147 27.58 3.27 24.52
C ILE A 147 27.67 3.36 22.99
N LEU A 148 26.77 2.71 22.26
CA LEU A 148 26.82 2.68 20.79
C LEU A 148 26.28 3.97 20.12
N LYS A 149 25.20 4.54 20.65
CA LYS A 149 24.57 5.76 20.10
C LYS A 149 24.95 7.04 20.83
N GLY A 150 25.54 6.94 22.02
CA GLY A 150 25.88 8.09 22.83
C GLY A 150 27.10 8.86 22.34
N LYS A 151 27.35 10.00 22.99
CA LYS A 151 28.60 10.74 22.80
C LYS A 151 29.77 9.90 23.31
N ALA A 152 30.92 10.03 22.65
CA ALA A 152 32.15 9.40 23.11
C ALA A 152 32.42 9.77 24.58
N ILE A 153 32.69 8.75 25.39
CA ILE A 153 33.02 8.94 26.81
C ILE A 153 34.37 9.67 26.89
N PRO A 154 34.46 10.83 27.56
CA PRO A 154 35.73 11.51 27.75
C PRO A 154 36.77 10.61 28.40
N ALA A 155 38.00 10.58 27.87
CA ALA A 155 39.06 9.68 28.34
C ALA A 155 39.32 9.80 29.85
N MET A 156 39.22 11.02 30.39
CA MET A 156 39.37 11.31 31.82
C MET A 156 38.29 10.69 32.72
N LEU A 157 37.14 10.28 32.17
CA LEU A 157 36.04 9.63 32.89
C LEU A 157 36.04 8.10 32.73
N LEU A 158 36.89 7.53 31.87
CA LEU A 158 36.98 6.08 31.69
C LEU A 158 37.31 5.30 32.98
N PRO A 159 38.17 5.79 33.90
CA PRO A 159 38.39 5.12 35.18
C PRO A 159 37.11 4.99 36.01
N LEU A 160 36.28 6.04 36.04
CA LEU A 160 34.98 6.01 36.73
C LEU A 160 34.00 5.05 36.07
N VAL A 161 33.97 5.02 34.74
CA VAL A 161 33.12 4.08 33.98
C VAL A 161 33.51 2.63 34.29
N LYS A 162 34.80 2.31 34.32
CA LYS A 162 35.29 0.97 34.67
C LYS A 162 34.91 0.58 36.10
N LYS A 163 35.10 1.49 37.07
CA LYS A 163 34.67 1.24 38.46
C LYS A 163 33.16 1.05 38.55
N ARG A 164 32.39 1.86 37.84
CA ARG A 164 30.93 1.75 37.82
C ARG A 164 30.46 0.41 37.27
N ILE A 165 31.06 -0.04 36.16
CA ILE A 165 30.79 -1.36 35.59
C ILE A 165 31.16 -2.46 36.57
N ALA A 166 32.31 -2.36 37.26
CA ALA A 166 32.69 -3.34 38.28
C ALA A 166 31.69 -3.40 39.43
N GLN A 167 31.20 -2.25 39.92
CA GLN A 167 30.15 -2.19 40.94
C GLN A 167 28.83 -2.84 40.47
N TRP A 168 28.47 -2.64 39.20
CA TRP A 168 27.31 -3.32 38.63
C TRP A 168 27.55 -4.81 38.44
N ALA A 169 28.77 -5.23 38.07
CA ALA A 169 29.14 -6.64 37.90
C ALA A 169 29.10 -7.43 39.23
N GLU A 170 29.40 -6.78 40.36
CA GLU A 170 29.23 -7.37 41.69
C GLU A 170 27.76 -7.66 42.02
N GLN A 171 26.82 -6.89 41.48
CA GLN A 171 25.38 -7.05 41.69
C GLN A 171 24.75 -7.96 40.64
N ASP A 172 25.25 -7.89 39.41
CA ASP A 172 24.77 -8.63 38.27
C ASP A 172 25.94 -9.02 37.35
N HIS A 173 26.28 -10.30 37.41
CA HIS A 173 27.40 -10.90 36.67
C HIS A 173 27.37 -10.62 35.15
N ARG A 174 26.22 -10.27 34.57
CA ARG A 174 26.10 -9.96 33.14
C ARG A 174 26.95 -8.75 32.71
N TYR A 175 27.25 -7.83 33.64
CA TYR A 175 28.12 -6.68 33.36
C TYR A 175 29.61 -7.04 33.20
N HIS A 176 30.03 -8.27 33.55
CA HIS A 176 31.43 -8.70 33.35
C HIS A 176 31.87 -8.64 31.88
N ILE A 177 30.95 -8.72 30.92
CA ILE A 177 31.27 -8.58 29.49
C ILE A 177 31.98 -7.26 29.16
N PHE A 178 31.67 -6.18 29.90
CA PHE A 178 32.30 -4.88 29.72
C PHE A 178 33.69 -4.75 30.37
N LEU A 179 34.12 -5.75 31.16
CA LEU A 179 35.43 -5.77 31.81
C LEU A 179 36.48 -6.50 30.97
N ASP A 180 36.05 -7.50 30.18
CA ASP A 180 36.92 -8.32 29.35
C ASP A 180 37.23 -7.71 27.99
N ASP A 181 36.27 -6.96 27.43
CA ASP A 181 36.33 -6.40 26.08
C ASP A 181 36.37 -4.86 26.07
N THR A 182 36.54 -4.26 24.89
CA THR A 182 36.30 -2.82 24.76
C THR A 182 34.82 -2.52 25.00
N LEU A 183 34.48 -1.36 25.56
CA LEU A 183 33.08 -1.00 25.84
C LEU A 183 32.18 -1.10 24.61
N LYS A 184 32.71 -0.75 23.44
CA LYS A 184 31.99 -0.80 22.19
C LYS A 184 31.75 -2.24 21.74
N ASP A 185 32.80 -3.07 21.75
CA ASP A 185 32.67 -4.48 21.35
C ASP A 185 31.75 -5.26 22.29
N ALA A 186 31.88 -5.03 23.61
CA ALA A 186 30.97 -5.59 24.62
C ALA A 186 29.50 -5.18 24.37
N ALA A 187 29.26 -3.90 24.07
CA ALA A 187 27.91 -3.42 23.76
C ALA A 187 27.36 -4.05 22.48
N GLU A 188 28.17 -4.18 21.42
CA GLU A 188 27.77 -4.87 20.18
C GLU A 188 27.48 -6.35 20.43
N ASN A 189 28.29 -7.02 21.25
CA ASN A 189 28.11 -8.42 21.59
C ASN A 189 26.81 -8.69 22.37
N ILE A 190 26.35 -7.75 23.21
CA ILE A 190 25.03 -7.87 23.87
C ILE A 190 23.91 -7.93 22.83
N PHE A 191 23.89 -6.99 21.88
CA PHE A 191 22.86 -6.95 20.84
C PHE A 191 22.97 -8.13 19.88
N LEU A 192 24.17 -8.51 19.46
CA LEU A 192 24.40 -9.68 18.59
C LEU A 192 24.01 -10.98 19.28
N GLY A 193 24.34 -11.13 20.57
CA GLY A 193 23.90 -12.27 21.36
C GLY A 193 22.39 -12.37 21.32
N TRP A 194 21.69 -11.27 21.61
CA TRP A 194 20.23 -11.28 21.68
C TRP A 194 19.62 -11.65 20.34
N THR A 195 20.06 -11.01 19.25
CA THR A 195 19.50 -11.28 17.92
C THR A 195 19.76 -12.70 17.44
N LEU A 196 20.92 -13.27 17.78
CA LEU A 196 21.33 -14.60 17.34
C LEU A 196 20.92 -15.73 18.30
N ARG A 197 20.22 -15.44 19.41
CA ARG A 197 19.89 -16.40 20.48
C ARG A 197 19.10 -17.63 20.02
N ASN A 198 18.34 -17.52 18.94
CA ASN A 198 17.51 -18.60 18.40
C ASN A 198 18.21 -19.36 17.24
N TYR A 199 19.42 -18.95 16.86
CA TYR A 199 20.17 -19.64 15.81
C TYR A 199 20.57 -21.04 16.29
N PRO A 200 20.54 -22.07 15.43
CA PRO A 200 20.94 -23.43 15.82
C PRO A 200 22.40 -23.53 16.26
N SER A 201 23.26 -22.69 15.68
CA SER A 201 24.64 -22.49 16.08
C SER A 201 25.08 -21.07 15.71
N ASN A 202 26.17 -20.59 16.31
CA ASN A 202 26.59 -19.20 16.14
C ASN A 202 27.15 -18.96 14.73
N PRO A 203 26.53 -18.09 13.91
CA PRO A 203 27.00 -17.81 12.55
C PRO A 203 28.35 -17.07 12.51
N LEU A 204 28.79 -16.51 13.65
CA LEU A 204 30.03 -15.75 13.78
C LEU A 204 31.20 -16.59 14.34
N GLY A 205 30.98 -17.89 14.60
CA GLY A 205 31.97 -18.82 15.16
C GLY A 205 32.11 -18.75 16.69
N ASP A 206 33.04 -19.55 17.25
CA ASP A 206 33.27 -19.71 18.70
C ASP A 206 33.77 -18.45 19.42
N GLN A 207 34.02 -17.35 18.71
CA GLN A 207 34.55 -16.13 19.30
C GLN A 207 33.54 -15.39 20.20
N ASN A 208 32.24 -15.71 20.11
CA ASN A 208 31.23 -15.11 20.95
C ASN A 208 30.95 -16.01 22.17
N ARG A 209 31.68 -15.73 23.26
CA ARG A 209 31.58 -16.39 24.56
C ARG A 209 30.13 -16.46 25.02
N SER A 210 29.69 -17.64 25.47
CA SER A 210 28.51 -17.94 26.30
C SER A 210 27.74 -16.72 26.86
N ILE A 211 26.94 -16.04 26.03
CA ILE A 211 26.01 -15.00 26.46
C ILE A 211 24.73 -15.71 26.94
N ALA A 212 24.84 -16.48 28.02
CA ALA A 212 23.83 -17.47 28.41
C ALA A 212 22.59 -16.90 29.14
N SER A 213 22.41 -15.59 29.19
CA SER A 213 21.19 -14.98 29.75
C SER A 213 20.93 -13.62 29.14
N ILE A 214 20.38 -13.61 27.93
CA ILE A 214 20.35 -12.40 27.14
C ILE A 214 19.14 -11.55 27.50
N GLU A 215 19.44 -10.35 27.94
CA GLU A 215 18.49 -9.30 28.25
C GLU A 215 17.62 -8.96 27.05
N ASP A 216 16.34 -8.66 27.27
CA ASP A 216 15.45 -8.31 26.17
C ASP A 216 15.88 -6.98 25.52
N CYS A 217 16.41 -7.05 24.30
CA CYS A 217 16.83 -5.89 23.53
C CYS A 217 15.73 -5.37 22.57
N SER A 218 14.49 -5.81 22.74
CA SER A 218 13.35 -5.46 21.86
C SER A 218 13.10 -3.95 21.73
N GLN A 219 13.45 -3.14 22.74
CA GLN A 219 13.34 -1.68 22.68
C GLN A 219 14.38 -1.01 21.75
N HIS A 220 15.45 -1.73 21.39
CA HIS A 220 16.60 -1.20 20.65
C HIS A 220 16.79 -1.85 19.28
N ILE A 221 15.69 -2.28 18.63
CA ILE A 221 15.72 -2.99 17.33
C ILE A 221 16.58 -2.27 16.27
N SER A 222 16.56 -0.94 16.21
CA SER A 222 17.41 -0.19 15.27
C SER A 222 18.91 -0.46 15.45
N ILE A 223 19.39 -0.58 16.70
CA ILE A 223 20.78 -0.90 17.01
C ILE A 223 21.07 -2.36 16.66
N CYS A 224 20.15 -3.27 16.99
CA CYS A 224 20.25 -4.69 16.61
C CYS A 224 20.48 -4.86 15.10
N ILE A 225 19.70 -4.14 14.28
CA ILE A 225 19.83 -4.15 12.81
C ILE A 225 21.21 -3.61 12.38
N GLU A 226 21.65 -2.48 12.95
CA GLU A 226 22.97 -1.89 12.65
C GLU A 226 24.13 -2.82 13.00
N CYS A 227 24.07 -3.50 14.14
CA CYS A 227 25.07 -4.51 14.55
C CYS A 227 25.07 -5.70 13.58
N LEU A 228 23.91 -6.27 13.25
CA LEU A 228 23.81 -7.42 12.34
C LEU A 228 24.29 -7.11 10.92
N LYS A 229 24.05 -5.89 10.42
CA LYS A 229 24.48 -5.47 9.07
C LYS A 229 25.98 -5.64 8.84
N LYS A 230 26.81 -5.50 9.89
CA LYS A 230 28.27 -5.71 9.79
C LYS A 230 28.65 -7.16 9.47
N TYR A 231 27.76 -8.11 9.79
CA TYR A 231 27.98 -9.54 9.64
C TYR A 231 27.08 -10.18 8.57
N ASN A 232 26.52 -9.37 7.67
CA ASN A 232 25.57 -9.82 6.66
C ASN A 232 26.12 -10.96 5.79
N ALA A 233 27.42 -10.92 5.43
CA ALA A 233 28.07 -11.96 4.63
C ALA A 233 28.18 -13.30 5.36
N GLN A 234 28.52 -13.26 6.66
CA GLN A 234 28.64 -14.43 7.51
C GLN A 234 27.26 -15.07 7.74
N ILE A 235 26.24 -14.27 8.05
CA ILE A 235 24.85 -14.73 8.22
C ILE A 235 24.33 -15.34 6.92
N LYS A 236 24.59 -14.71 5.77
CA LYS A 236 24.23 -15.26 4.45
C LYS A 236 24.88 -16.61 4.17
N SER A 237 26.17 -16.73 4.48
CA SER A 237 26.93 -17.97 4.33
C SER A 237 26.38 -19.07 5.26
N PHE A 238 26.13 -18.72 6.52
CA PHE A 238 25.56 -19.61 7.53
C PHE A 238 24.24 -20.22 7.06
N TRP A 239 23.25 -19.40 6.72
CA TRP A 239 21.94 -19.91 6.30
C TRP A 239 22.01 -20.66 4.97
N SER A 240 22.88 -20.22 4.04
CA SER A 240 23.10 -20.96 2.80
C SER A 240 23.67 -22.37 3.05
N ASN A 241 24.54 -22.54 4.04
CA ASN A 241 25.10 -23.84 4.41
C ASN A 241 24.09 -24.69 5.18
N GLN A 242 23.39 -24.11 6.16
CA GLN A 242 22.38 -24.79 6.96
C GLN A 242 21.26 -25.36 6.08
N MET A 243 20.73 -24.55 5.15
CA MET A 243 19.67 -24.97 4.23
C MET A 243 20.11 -25.96 3.15
N ARG A 244 21.42 -26.09 2.91
CA ARG A 244 21.98 -27.11 2.01
C ARG A 244 22.22 -28.45 2.72
N ALA A 245 22.58 -28.40 4.00
CA ALA A 245 22.92 -29.59 4.77
C ALA A 245 21.69 -30.37 5.25
N ASP A 246 20.55 -29.69 5.41
CA ASP A 246 19.32 -30.31 5.91
C ASP A 246 18.50 -30.94 4.77
N ILE A 247 18.37 -32.26 4.82
CA ILE A 247 17.61 -33.07 3.85
C ILE A 247 16.09 -32.99 4.14
N ASN A 248 15.70 -32.74 5.41
CA ASN A 248 14.32 -32.66 5.86
C ASN A 248 14.00 -31.23 6.33
N LEU A 249 14.39 -30.26 5.52
CA LEU A 249 14.24 -28.84 5.78
C LEU A 249 12.79 -28.50 6.16
N ASP A 250 12.55 -27.99 7.38
CA ASP A 250 11.26 -27.39 7.78
C ASP A 250 11.40 -25.87 7.78
N LEU A 251 10.76 -25.21 6.82
CA LEU A 251 10.84 -23.75 6.66
C LEU A 251 10.26 -22.98 7.85
N MET A 252 9.22 -23.49 8.51
CA MET A 252 8.63 -22.85 9.70
C MET A 252 9.59 -22.91 10.89
N GLN A 253 10.23 -24.06 11.09
CA GLN A 253 11.24 -24.21 12.14
C GLN A 253 12.44 -23.28 11.91
N ILE A 254 12.95 -23.24 10.68
CA ILE A 254 14.07 -22.37 10.29
C ILE A 254 13.73 -20.89 10.49
N LEU A 255 12.53 -20.48 10.06
CA LEU A 255 12.05 -19.12 10.27
C LEU A 255 11.97 -18.77 11.76
N GLY A 256 11.57 -19.72 12.61
CA GLY A 256 11.57 -19.58 14.06
C GLY A 256 12.95 -19.27 14.65
N SER A 257 13.99 -19.84 14.05
CA SER A 257 15.39 -19.65 14.41
C SER A 257 16.03 -18.36 13.87
N MET A 258 15.42 -17.70 12.89
CA MET A 258 15.91 -16.42 12.34
C MET A 258 15.57 -15.24 13.26
N SER A 259 16.43 -14.23 13.26
CA SER A 259 16.22 -13.00 14.03
C SER A 259 15.08 -12.14 13.45
N GLY A 260 14.90 -12.15 12.13
CA GLY A 260 13.94 -11.30 11.43
C GLY A 260 14.46 -9.90 11.10
N LEU A 261 15.75 -9.64 11.33
CA LEU A 261 16.31 -8.28 11.41
C LEU A 261 17.38 -7.97 10.35
N VAL A 262 17.68 -8.89 9.44
CA VAL A 262 18.69 -8.67 8.39
C VAL A 262 18.28 -9.27 7.04
N ASP A 263 18.59 -8.56 5.95
CA ASP A 263 18.21 -8.96 4.59
C ASP A 263 18.79 -10.33 4.18
N ALA A 264 19.95 -10.74 4.70
CA ALA A 264 20.52 -12.06 4.42
C ALA A 264 19.61 -13.22 4.86
N GLU A 265 18.89 -13.07 5.98
CA GLU A 265 17.93 -14.07 6.44
C GLU A 265 16.72 -14.12 5.50
N LEU A 266 16.19 -12.94 5.14
CA LEU A 266 15.05 -12.82 4.22
C LEU A 266 15.38 -13.39 2.83
N GLU A 267 16.58 -13.14 2.30
CA GLU A 267 17.04 -13.73 1.05
C GLU A 267 17.20 -15.24 1.13
N ALA A 268 17.63 -15.76 2.28
CA ALA A 268 17.78 -17.20 2.50
C ALA A 268 16.41 -17.90 2.56
N ILE A 269 15.44 -17.32 3.28
CA ILE A 269 14.09 -17.89 3.33
C ILE A 269 13.36 -17.77 1.99
N ASP A 270 13.47 -16.64 1.28
CA ASP A 270 12.89 -16.46 -0.07
C ASP A 270 13.42 -17.52 -1.04
N ARG A 271 14.74 -17.69 -1.09
CA ARG A 271 15.36 -18.70 -1.95
C ARG A 271 14.90 -20.12 -1.61
N SER A 272 14.81 -20.45 -0.33
CA SER A 272 14.43 -21.80 0.10
C SER A 272 12.94 -22.08 -0.10
N ALA A 273 12.08 -21.10 0.19
CA ALA A 273 10.65 -21.15 -0.10
C ALA A 273 10.36 -21.37 -1.59
N ARG A 274 11.10 -20.70 -2.48
CA ARG A 274 11.00 -20.91 -3.94
C ARG A 274 11.45 -22.29 -4.40
N LYS A 275 12.38 -22.91 -3.68
CA LYS A 275 12.89 -24.25 -3.99
C LYS A 275 11.98 -25.35 -3.45
N HIS A 276 11.30 -25.08 -2.33
CA HIS A 276 10.45 -26.00 -1.59
C HIS A 276 9.00 -25.49 -1.58
N THR A 277 8.44 -25.28 -2.78
CA THR A 277 7.09 -24.70 -2.95
C THR A 277 6.00 -25.53 -2.27
N GLU A 278 6.23 -26.83 -2.09
CA GLU A 278 5.34 -27.75 -1.37
C GLU A 278 5.14 -27.40 0.11
N GLN A 279 6.07 -26.67 0.73
CA GLN A 279 5.96 -26.20 2.12
C GLN A 279 5.37 -24.79 2.21
N LEU A 280 5.19 -24.12 1.06
CA LEU A 280 4.75 -22.75 1.02
C LEU A 280 3.24 -22.67 1.23
N THR A 281 2.86 -22.32 2.45
CA THR A 281 1.47 -22.15 2.87
C THR A 281 1.19 -20.70 3.24
N ASN A 282 -0.08 -20.27 3.22
CA ASN A 282 -0.46 -18.94 3.70
C ASN A 282 0.01 -18.69 5.15
N ALA A 283 0.02 -19.72 5.99
CA ALA A 283 0.53 -19.61 7.36
C ALA A 283 2.05 -19.32 7.41
N LEU A 284 2.84 -19.94 6.53
CA LEU A 284 4.27 -19.65 6.41
C LEU A 284 4.49 -18.23 5.87
N ILE A 285 3.72 -17.80 4.87
CA ILE A 285 3.80 -16.43 4.34
C ILE A 285 3.54 -15.39 5.43
N GLU A 286 2.44 -15.53 6.19
CA GLU A 286 2.13 -14.64 7.29
C GLU A 286 3.22 -14.65 8.37
N ALA A 287 3.77 -15.82 8.67
CA ALA A 287 4.89 -15.92 9.60
C ALA A 287 6.14 -15.18 9.07
N ILE A 288 6.44 -15.25 7.77
CA ILE A 288 7.53 -14.49 7.13
C ILE A 288 7.24 -12.98 7.23
N LYS A 289 6.03 -12.55 6.89
CA LYS A 289 5.59 -11.14 6.95
C LYS A 289 5.76 -10.57 8.35
N ILE A 290 5.29 -11.29 9.37
CA ILE A 290 5.42 -10.89 10.78
C ILE A 290 6.89 -10.84 11.20
N ARG A 291 7.64 -11.93 10.94
CA ARG A 291 9.04 -12.08 11.36
C ARG A 291 9.93 -10.98 10.79
N PHE A 292 9.74 -10.65 9.52
CA PHE A 292 10.56 -9.67 8.79
C PHE A 292 9.89 -8.30 8.63
N SER A 293 8.82 -8.00 9.35
CA SER A 293 8.06 -6.73 9.27
C SER A 293 8.90 -5.44 9.42
N ARG A 294 10.12 -5.54 9.94
CA ARG A 294 11.05 -4.41 10.12
C ARG A 294 11.96 -4.16 8.91
N LEU A 295 11.97 -5.05 7.92
CA LEU A 295 12.78 -4.91 6.72
C LEU A 295 11.96 -4.28 5.58
N PRO A 296 12.51 -3.28 4.85
CA PRO A 296 11.79 -2.63 3.75
C PRO A 296 11.41 -3.57 2.60
N ARG A 297 12.22 -4.62 2.35
CA ARG A 297 12.02 -5.55 1.23
C ARG A 297 11.00 -6.66 1.51
N THR A 298 10.42 -6.70 2.71
CA THR A 298 9.55 -7.81 3.12
C THR A 298 8.28 -7.88 2.28
N GLU A 299 7.65 -6.74 1.99
CA GLU A 299 6.41 -6.72 1.20
C GLU A 299 6.66 -7.27 -0.21
N ASP A 300 7.70 -6.79 -0.91
CA ASP A 300 8.07 -7.28 -2.24
C ASP A 300 8.36 -8.79 -2.26
N VAL A 301 8.98 -9.33 -1.20
CA VAL A 301 9.29 -10.76 -1.09
C VAL A 301 8.02 -11.56 -0.82
N VAL A 302 7.19 -11.11 0.13
CA VAL A 302 5.91 -11.72 0.48
C VAL A 302 5.00 -11.78 -0.73
N GLU A 303 4.81 -10.67 -1.46
CA GLU A 303 3.98 -10.61 -2.67
C GLU A 303 4.46 -11.63 -3.73
N LYS A 304 5.78 -11.77 -3.91
CA LYS A 304 6.34 -12.73 -4.87
C LYS A 304 6.22 -14.18 -4.40
N LEU A 305 6.20 -14.43 -3.09
CA LEU A 305 6.02 -15.77 -2.54
C LEU A 305 4.53 -16.16 -2.54
N GLU A 306 3.62 -15.25 -2.22
CA GLU A 306 2.16 -15.45 -2.33
C GLU A 306 1.77 -15.95 -3.72
N LYS A 307 2.38 -15.38 -4.78
CA LYS A 307 2.15 -15.80 -6.15
C LYS A 307 2.54 -17.26 -6.44
N ILE A 308 3.38 -17.89 -5.64
CA ILE A 308 3.81 -19.29 -5.85
C ILE A 308 3.26 -20.26 -4.79
N VAL A 309 2.47 -19.77 -3.83
CA VAL A 309 1.73 -20.63 -2.87
C VAL A 309 0.84 -21.57 -3.66
N THR A 310 0.92 -22.86 -3.37
CA THR A 310 0.09 -23.87 -4.02
C THR A 310 -1.37 -23.74 -3.54
N PRO A 311 -2.33 -23.47 -4.44
CA PRO A 311 -3.73 -23.54 -4.07
C PRO A 311 -4.10 -25.01 -3.79
N PRO A 312 -5.21 -25.27 -3.08
CA PRO A 312 -5.73 -26.63 -2.94
C PRO A 312 -5.83 -27.33 -4.30
N VAL A 313 -5.44 -28.60 -4.34
CA VAL A 313 -5.63 -29.41 -5.56
C VAL A 313 -7.14 -29.58 -5.75
N PRO A 314 -7.70 -29.25 -6.93
CA PRO A 314 -9.14 -29.36 -7.16
C PRO A 314 -9.64 -30.79 -6.97
N ASP A 315 -10.82 -30.91 -6.40
CA ASP A 315 -11.49 -32.21 -6.29
C ASP A 315 -11.87 -32.74 -7.69
N ASP A 316 -12.02 -34.07 -7.81
CA ASP A 316 -12.55 -34.64 -9.05
C ASP A 316 -14.02 -34.25 -9.20
N PRO A 317 -14.42 -33.64 -10.34
CA PRO A 317 -15.79 -33.23 -10.55
C PRO A 317 -16.76 -34.42 -10.54
N ILE A 318 -17.96 -34.17 -10.03
CA ILE A 318 -18.99 -35.19 -9.90
C ILE A 318 -19.97 -35.08 -11.07
N GLU A 319 -20.18 -36.17 -11.81
CA GLU A 319 -20.98 -36.18 -13.05
C GLU A 319 -22.42 -35.63 -12.90
N ARG A 320 -23.01 -35.72 -11.71
CA ARG A 320 -24.37 -35.24 -11.39
C ARG A 320 -24.48 -33.76 -11.04
N TRP A 321 -23.38 -33.01 -11.11
CA TRP A 321 -23.38 -31.57 -10.82
C TRP A 321 -24.25 -30.79 -11.79
N SER A 322 -24.91 -29.74 -11.29
CA SER A 322 -25.57 -28.73 -12.13
C SER A 322 -24.52 -27.91 -12.90
N ALA A 323 -24.96 -27.17 -13.93
CA ALA A 323 -24.08 -26.28 -14.67
C ALA A 323 -23.42 -25.22 -13.77
N GLU A 324 -24.18 -24.67 -12.81
CA GLU A 324 -23.65 -23.74 -11.81
C GLU A 324 -22.55 -24.39 -10.96
N GLN A 325 -22.77 -25.60 -10.45
CA GLN A 325 -21.76 -26.32 -9.66
C GLN A 325 -20.47 -26.61 -10.46
N TRP A 326 -20.60 -26.93 -11.74
CA TRP A 326 -19.45 -27.08 -12.63
C TRP A 326 -18.70 -25.76 -12.80
N LEU A 327 -19.41 -24.64 -12.98
CA LEU A 327 -18.79 -23.34 -13.11
C LEU A 327 -18.13 -22.90 -11.81
N ASP A 328 -18.77 -23.07 -10.65
CA ASP A 328 -18.20 -22.77 -9.33
C ASP A 328 -16.89 -23.55 -9.13
N TRP A 329 -16.89 -24.86 -9.39
CA TRP A 329 -15.68 -25.67 -9.33
C TRP A 329 -14.60 -25.18 -10.31
N VAL A 330 -15.00 -24.82 -11.54
CA VAL A 330 -14.04 -24.27 -12.50
C VAL A 330 -13.42 -22.97 -11.95
N THR A 331 -14.23 -22.05 -11.46
CA THR A 331 -13.80 -20.70 -11.10
C THR A 331 -13.03 -20.64 -9.79
N ASP A 332 -13.37 -21.49 -8.82
CA ASP A 332 -12.90 -21.41 -7.44
C ASP A 332 -11.79 -22.42 -7.15
N GLU A 333 -11.77 -23.56 -7.85
CA GLU A 333 -10.75 -24.60 -7.67
C GLU A 333 -9.84 -24.74 -8.88
N TYR A 334 -10.41 -25.10 -10.04
CA TYR A 334 -9.62 -25.46 -11.23
C TYR A 334 -8.80 -24.28 -11.78
N MET A 335 -9.41 -23.10 -11.94
CA MET A 335 -8.73 -21.93 -12.54
C MET A 335 -7.56 -21.44 -11.69
N PRO A 336 -7.70 -21.25 -10.36
CA PRO A 336 -6.56 -20.95 -9.50
C PRO A 336 -5.45 -21.99 -9.59
N TYR A 337 -5.80 -23.28 -9.60
CA TYR A 337 -4.83 -24.37 -9.73
C TYR A 337 -4.13 -24.35 -11.09
N PHE A 338 -4.87 -24.15 -12.19
CA PHE A 338 -4.34 -24.03 -13.54
C PHE A 338 -3.33 -22.88 -13.65
N ALA A 339 -3.69 -21.68 -13.18
CA ALA A 339 -2.82 -20.51 -13.18
C ALA A 339 -1.54 -20.77 -12.36
N TRP A 340 -1.66 -21.41 -11.19
CA TRP A 340 -0.51 -21.79 -10.38
C TRP A 340 0.41 -22.79 -11.09
N VAL A 341 -0.15 -23.83 -11.73
CA VAL A 341 0.62 -24.83 -12.47
C VAL A 341 1.41 -24.18 -13.62
N LEU A 342 0.80 -23.23 -14.34
CA LEU A 342 1.49 -22.48 -15.40
C LEU A 342 2.65 -21.63 -14.85
N ARG A 343 2.38 -20.83 -13.80
CA ARG A 343 3.37 -19.92 -13.21
C ARG A 343 4.57 -20.65 -12.62
N THR A 344 4.32 -21.80 -11.99
CA THR A 344 5.36 -22.62 -11.34
C THR A 344 6.00 -23.66 -12.26
N LYS A 345 5.50 -23.80 -13.49
CA LYS A 345 5.90 -24.85 -14.44
C LYS A 345 5.78 -26.27 -13.85
N HIS A 346 4.82 -26.48 -12.97
CA HIS A 346 4.56 -27.79 -12.37
C HIS A 346 4.03 -28.78 -13.44
N ARG A 347 4.14 -30.08 -13.17
CA ARG A 347 3.53 -31.11 -14.02
C ARG A 347 2.03 -30.89 -14.12
N ARG A 348 1.50 -31.06 -15.34
CA ARG A 348 0.11 -30.77 -15.72
C ARG A 348 -0.81 -31.99 -15.75
N ASP A 349 -0.35 -33.17 -15.32
CA ASP A 349 -1.10 -34.42 -15.52
C ASP A 349 -2.51 -34.40 -14.87
N LYS A 350 -2.61 -34.03 -13.59
CA LYS A 350 -3.90 -33.90 -12.89
C LYS A 350 -4.75 -32.78 -13.49
N GLN A 351 -4.16 -31.61 -13.75
CA GLN A 351 -4.83 -30.47 -14.39
C GLN A 351 -5.46 -30.88 -15.73
N MET A 352 -4.70 -31.57 -16.59
CA MET A 352 -5.18 -32.04 -17.90
C MET A 352 -6.26 -33.11 -17.78
N GLN A 353 -6.20 -33.99 -16.77
CA GLN A 353 -7.25 -34.97 -16.50
C GLN A 353 -8.56 -34.27 -16.11
N LEU A 354 -8.50 -33.29 -15.21
CA LEU A 354 -9.66 -32.52 -14.76
C LEU A 354 -10.28 -31.72 -15.92
N ALA A 355 -9.45 -31.07 -16.74
CA ALA A 355 -9.91 -30.37 -17.95
C ALA A 355 -10.67 -31.31 -18.90
N ARG A 356 -10.19 -32.54 -19.07
CA ARG A 356 -10.84 -33.54 -19.93
C ARG A 356 -12.21 -33.97 -19.39
N GLN A 357 -12.36 -34.13 -18.08
CA GLN A 357 -13.66 -34.46 -17.48
C GLN A 357 -14.66 -33.32 -17.69
N PHE A 358 -14.22 -32.06 -17.57
CA PHE A 358 -15.04 -30.90 -17.91
C PHE A 358 -15.43 -30.88 -19.40
N GLU A 359 -14.48 -31.12 -20.31
CA GLU A 359 -14.77 -31.20 -21.74
C GLU A 359 -15.82 -32.28 -22.06
N GLU A 360 -15.68 -33.47 -21.48
CA GLU A 360 -16.61 -34.58 -21.70
C GLU A 360 -18.03 -34.23 -21.20
N TRP A 361 -18.13 -33.56 -20.06
CA TRP A 361 -19.40 -33.02 -19.56
C TRP A 361 -19.96 -31.94 -20.50
N LEU A 362 -19.16 -30.93 -20.83
CA LEU A 362 -19.58 -29.79 -21.64
C LEU A 362 -20.10 -30.26 -23.00
N ILE A 363 -19.36 -31.12 -23.71
CA ILE A 363 -19.75 -31.62 -25.03
C ILE A 363 -21.09 -32.34 -25.01
N ARG A 364 -21.41 -33.04 -23.91
CA ARG A 364 -22.68 -33.72 -23.71
C ARG A 364 -23.82 -32.75 -23.40
N GLU A 365 -23.60 -31.79 -22.52
CA GLU A 365 -24.65 -30.87 -22.03
C GLU A 365 -24.86 -29.63 -22.92
N TYR A 366 -23.90 -29.29 -23.77
CA TYR A 366 -23.90 -28.06 -24.56
C TYR A 366 -25.20 -27.80 -25.36
N PRO A 367 -25.81 -28.80 -26.04
CA PRO A 367 -27.07 -28.56 -26.75
C PRO A 367 -28.21 -28.10 -25.83
N LEU A 368 -28.23 -28.57 -24.57
CA LEU A 368 -29.23 -28.15 -23.58
C LEU A 368 -28.93 -26.76 -23.03
N LEU A 369 -27.65 -26.47 -22.77
CA LEU A 369 -27.20 -25.18 -22.24
C LEU A 369 -27.48 -24.04 -23.24
N SER A 370 -27.13 -24.25 -24.51
CA SER A 370 -27.30 -23.24 -25.57
C SER A 370 -28.76 -22.92 -25.91
N GLN A 371 -29.70 -23.78 -25.54
CA GLN A 371 -31.14 -23.59 -25.77
C GLN A 371 -31.89 -23.08 -24.54
N ASN A 372 -31.29 -23.15 -23.34
CA ASN A 372 -31.91 -22.73 -22.10
C ASN A 372 -31.57 -21.26 -21.81
N PRO A 373 -32.51 -20.30 -21.91
CA PRO A 373 -32.23 -18.87 -21.69
C PRO A 373 -31.73 -18.53 -20.28
N GLN A 374 -31.94 -19.42 -19.31
CA GLN A 374 -31.46 -19.27 -17.92
C GLN A 374 -30.09 -19.92 -17.69
N ALA A 375 -29.55 -20.63 -18.68
CA ALA A 375 -28.21 -21.21 -18.56
C ALA A 375 -27.14 -20.11 -18.62
N PRO A 376 -26.01 -20.29 -17.91
CA PRO A 376 -24.87 -19.37 -17.91
C PRO A 376 -24.10 -19.48 -19.23
N PHE A 377 -24.71 -19.04 -20.32
CA PHE A 377 -24.18 -19.08 -21.69
C PHE A 377 -23.93 -17.65 -22.16
N SER A 378 -22.69 -17.35 -22.61
CA SER A 378 -22.27 -15.96 -22.84
C SER A 378 -23.15 -15.19 -23.84
N PRO A 379 -23.70 -15.82 -24.91
CA PRO A 379 -24.67 -15.16 -25.77
C PRO A 379 -25.92 -14.63 -25.08
N HIS A 380 -26.39 -15.25 -23.99
CA HIS A 380 -27.59 -14.78 -23.28
C HIS A 380 -27.39 -13.40 -22.62
N GLN A 381 -26.15 -12.92 -22.45
CA GLN A 381 -25.88 -11.58 -21.92
C GLN A 381 -26.52 -10.46 -22.76
N LEU A 382 -26.76 -10.70 -24.05
CA LEU A 382 -27.46 -9.72 -24.89
C LEU A 382 -28.87 -9.41 -24.38
N ASP A 383 -29.56 -10.38 -23.78
CA ASP A 383 -30.90 -10.17 -23.23
C ASP A 383 -30.86 -9.25 -22.01
N ASN A 384 -29.84 -9.37 -21.14
CA ASN A 384 -29.61 -8.47 -20.02
C ASN A 384 -29.35 -7.03 -20.48
N ILE A 385 -28.56 -6.84 -21.54
CA ILE A 385 -28.29 -5.53 -22.15
C ILE A 385 -29.60 -4.89 -22.63
N LYS A 386 -30.45 -5.67 -23.31
CA LYS A 386 -31.75 -5.20 -23.81
C LYS A 386 -32.71 -4.86 -22.68
N GLU A 387 -32.77 -5.68 -21.64
CA GLU A 387 -33.61 -5.44 -20.47
C GLU A 387 -33.19 -4.15 -19.75
N SER A 388 -31.89 -3.93 -19.59
CA SER A 388 -31.34 -2.71 -19.01
C SER A 388 -31.83 -1.46 -19.75
N LEU A 389 -31.78 -1.45 -21.07
CA LEU A 389 -32.24 -0.33 -21.90
C LEU A 389 -33.77 -0.14 -21.87
N LYS A 390 -34.55 -1.21 -21.66
CA LYS A 390 -36.01 -1.14 -21.54
C LYS A 390 -36.48 -0.65 -20.17
N SER A 391 -35.65 -0.75 -19.14
CA SER A 391 -36.02 -0.45 -17.76
C SER A 391 -36.33 1.04 -17.49
N HIS A 392 -36.10 1.95 -18.45
CA HIS A 392 -36.21 3.41 -18.32
C HIS A 392 -35.35 4.04 -17.20
N ASN A 393 -34.57 3.25 -16.47
CA ASN A 393 -33.66 3.68 -15.41
C ASN A 393 -32.19 3.75 -15.89
N VAL A 394 -31.94 3.43 -17.16
CA VAL A 394 -30.62 3.45 -17.80
C VAL A 394 -30.75 4.17 -19.12
N ASP A 395 -30.04 5.29 -19.25
CA ASP A 395 -30.04 6.13 -20.46
C ASP A 395 -28.99 5.66 -21.46
N ILE A 396 -27.82 5.23 -20.96
CA ILE A 396 -26.68 4.80 -21.78
C ILE A 396 -26.19 3.44 -21.32
N VAL A 397 -25.96 2.56 -22.29
CA VAL A 397 -25.24 1.30 -22.08
C VAL A 397 -23.91 1.32 -22.82
N PHE A 398 -22.82 1.11 -22.08
CA PHE A 398 -21.51 0.78 -22.64
C PHE A 398 -21.35 -0.74 -22.71
N TRP A 399 -21.02 -1.28 -23.87
CA TRP A 399 -20.79 -2.72 -24.05
C TRP A 399 -19.36 -2.98 -24.54
N PHE A 400 -18.54 -3.55 -23.68
CA PHE A 400 -17.16 -3.91 -23.98
C PHE A 400 -17.11 -5.39 -24.34
N ILE A 401 -16.92 -5.70 -25.63
CA ILE A 401 -16.69 -7.07 -26.10
C ILE A 401 -15.19 -7.25 -26.23
N ILE A 402 -14.59 -7.99 -25.31
CA ILE A 402 -13.16 -8.21 -25.23
C ILE A 402 -12.84 -9.60 -25.76
N ASP A 403 -12.11 -9.66 -26.87
CA ASP A 403 -11.69 -10.90 -27.51
C ASP A 403 -10.64 -11.62 -26.65
N GLY A 404 -10.90 -12.88 -26.28
CA GLY A 404 -9.94 -13.69 -25.52
C GLY A 404 -9.88 -13.43 -24.00
N LEU A 405 -10.88 -12.76 -23.41
CA LEU A 405 -10.90 -12.43 -21.97
C LEU A 405 -11.32 -13.62 -21.12
N THR A 406 -10.34 -14.20 -20.41
CA THR A 406 -10.59 -15.33 -19.50
C THR A 406 -11.29 -14.91 -18.21
N TRP A 407 -11.85 -15.88 -17.49
CA TRP A 407 -12.49 -15.64 -16.17
C TRP A 407 -11.62 -14.85 -15.18
N TRP A 408 -10.35 -15.24 -14.98
CA TRP A 408 -9.49 -14.58 -14.00
C TRP A 408 -9.07 -13.17 -14.44
N GLN A 409 -8.96 -12.92 -15.75
CA GLN A 409 -8.73 -11.58 -16.28
C GLN A 409 -9.95 -10.69 -16.05
N GLY A 410 -11.16 -11.24 -16.16
CA GLY A 410 -12.39 -10.56 -15.78
C GLY A 410 -12.43 -10.18 -14.30
N LYS A 411 -12.01 -11.08 -13.39
CA LYS A 411 -11.86 -10.75 -11.96
C LYS A 411 -10.85 -9.61 -11.74
N LYS A 412 -9.71 -9.66 -12.43
CA LYS A 412 -8.69 -8.61 -12.35
C LYS A 412 -9.18 -7.26 -12.92
N LEU A 413 -9.95 -7.28 -14.01
CA LEU A 413 -10.61 -6.09 -14.54
C LEU A 413 -11.58 -5.49 -13.51
N LEU A 414 -12.33 -6.33 -12.80
CA LEU A 414 -13.21 -5.89 -11.73
C LEU A 414 -12.43 -5.23 -10.58
N ASP A 415 -11.27 -5.77 -10.20
CA ASP A 415 -10.41 -5.12 -9.18
C ASP A 415 -10.00 -3.71 -9.64
N PHE A 416 -9.53 -3.55 -10.89
CA PHE A 416 -9.19 -2.25 -11.45
C PHE A 416 -10.39 -1.29 -11.58
N CYS A 417 -11.59 -1.82 -11.80
CA CYS A 417 -12.83 -1.04 -11.78
C CYS A 417 -13.15 -0.57 -10.36
N THR A 418 -13.02 -1.46 -9.37
CA THR A 418 -13.29 -1.16 -7.95
C THR A 418 -12.34 -0.10 -7.42
N GLU A 419 -11.05 -0.18 -7.76
CA GLU A 419 -10.03 0.86 -7.48
C GLU A 419 -10.38 2.23 -8.07
N ARG A 420 -11.24 2.27 -9.10
CA ARG A 420 -11.73 3.49 -9.78
C ARG A 420 -13.16 3.83 -9.37
N GLU A 421 -13.63 3.32 -8.24
CA GLU A 421 -14.97 3.62 -7.70
C GLU A 421 -16.09 3.20 -8.66
N ILE A 422 -15.87 2.16 -9.46
CA ILE A 422 -16.90 1.51 -10.27
C ILE A 422 -17.40 0.30 -9.48
N ASN A 423 -18.70 0.24 -9.26
CA ASN A 423 -19.33 -0.86 -8.54
C ASN A 423 -19.73 -1.99 -9.48
N SER A 424 -19.47 -3.23 -9.09
CA SER A 424 -20.11 -4.39 -9.72
C SER A 424 -21.56 -4.51 -9.27
N VAL A 425 -22.44 -4.81 -10.22
CA VAL A 425 -23.76 -5.37 -9.93
C VAL A 425 -23.62 -6.88 -9.77
N HIS A 426 -22.97 -7.53 -10.72
CA HIS A 426 -22.55 -8.92 -10.63
C HIS A 426 -21.33 -9.20 -11.53
N ILE A 427 -20.61 -10.26 -11.17
CA ILE A 427 -19.63 -10.94 -12.03
C ILE A 427 -20.03 -12.40 -12.08
N GLN A 428 -20.26 -12.93 -13.28
CA GLN A 428 -20.75 -14.28 -13.48
C GLN A 428 -19.86 -15.03 -14.48
N PRO A 429 -19.48 -16.29 -14.19
CA PRO A 429 -18.87 -17.12 -15.20
C PRO A 429 -19.91 -17.50 -16.24
N ALA A 430 -19.52 -17.48 -17.51
CA ALA A 430 -20.37 -17.89 -18.62
C ALA A 430 -19.62 -18.84 -19.55
N ILE A 431 -20.36 -19.76 -20.15
CA ILE A 431 -19.88 -20.73 -21.14
C ILE A 431 -19.92 -20.04 -22.51
N SER A 432 -18.79 -19.96 -23.19
CA SER A 432 -18.71 -19.45 -24.56
C SER A 432 -19.28 -20.43 -25.59
N ALA A 433 -19.46 -19.96 -26.82
CA ALA A 433 -19.86 -20.82 -27.91
C ALA A 433 -18.76 -21.83 -28.27
N LEU A 434 -19.16 -23.04 -28.64
CA LEU A 434 -18.29 -24.03 -29.25
C LEU A 434 -18.48 -24.06 -30.77
N PRO A 435 -17.40 -24.30 -31.56
CA PRO A 435 -16.02 -24.26 -31.11
C PRO A 435 -15.62 -22.82 -30.74
N THR A 436 -14.62 -22.66 -29.86
CA THR A 436 -14.12 -21.35 -29.39
C THR A 436 -13.30 -20.63 -30.46
N ILE A 437 -13.88 -20.44 -31.64
CA ILE A 437 -13.34 -19.64 -32.74
C ILE A 437 -13.99 -18.27 -32.67
N THR A 438 -13.20 -17.20 -32.79
CA THR A 438 -13.66 -15.81 -32.76
C THR A 438 -14.85 -15.56 -33.69
N SER A 439 -14.76 -16.00 -34.94
CA SER A 439 -15.82 -15.76 -35.95
C SER A 439 -17.16 -16.41 -35.58
N ILE A 440 -17.16 -17.52 -34.83
CA ILE A 440 -18.37 -18.19 -34.38
C ILE A 440 -18.83 -17.59 -33.06
N SER A 441 -17.92 -17.48 -32.09
CA SER A 441 -18.23 -17.11 -30.72
C SER A 441 -18.64 -15.65 -30.59
N LYS A 442 -17.96 -14.73 -31.28
CA LYS A 442 -18.29 -13.31 -31.29
C LYS A 442 -19.62 -13.06 -31.99
N ASN A 443 -19.88 -13.78 -33.09
CA ASN A 443 -21.18 -13.71 -33.77
C ASN A 443 -22.31 -14.27 -32.89
N ALA A 444 -22.09 -15.38 -32.19
CA ALA A 444 -23.08 -15.91 -31.26
C ALA A 444 -23.39 -14.90 -30.15
N LEU A 445 -22.35 -14.34 -29.53
CA LEU A 445 -22.45 -13.32 -28.50
C LEU A 445 -23.28 -12.10 -28.95
N VAL A 446 -22.98 -11.57 -30.13
CA VAL A 446 -23.65 -10.38 -30.68
C VAL A 446 -25.10 -10.65 -31.08
N ASN A 447 -25.42 -11.86 -31.55
CA ASN A 447 -26.79 -12.20 -31.95
C ASN A 447 -27.66 -12.63 -30.76
N GLY A 448 -27.04 -13.06 -29.66
CA GLY A 448 -27.66 -13.60 -28.47
C GLY A 448 -27.89 -15.11 -28.52
N TYR A 449 -27.49 -15.75 -29.61
CA TYR A 449 -27.67 -17.17 -29.88
C TYR A 449 -26.79 -17.58 -31.07
N LEU A 450 -26.51 -18.88 -31.21
CA LEU A 450 -25.84 -19.42 -32.40
C LEU A 450 -26.83 -19.46 -33.58
N ASP A 451 -26.43 -18.94 -34.74
CA ASP A 451 -27.26 -18.98 -35.96
C ASP A 451 -26.40 -19.10 -37.20
N ALA A 452 -26.30 -20.32 -37.71
CA ALA A 452 -25.59 -20.64 -38.95
C ALA A 452 -25.94 -19.71 -40.12
N SER A 453 -27.19 -19.23 -40.20
CA SER A 453 -27.65 -18.40 -41.32
C SER A 453 -27.15 -16.95 -41.25
N LYS A 454 -26.59 -16.52 -40.12
CA LYS A 454 -26.19 -15.14 -39.85
C LYS A 454 -24.68 -14.94 -39.66
N MET A 455 -23.87 -15.98 -39.81
CA MET A 455 -22.43 -15.93 -39.51
C MET A 455 -21.56 -15.18 -40.55
N ASN A 456 -22.13 -14.77 -41.69
CA ASN A 456 -21.39 -14.10 -42.77
C ASN A 456 -21.43 -12.55 -42.71
N GLN A 457 -22.02 -11.96 -41.66
CA GLN A 457 -22.10 -10.51 -41.51
C GLN A 457 -20.94 -9.98 -40.65
N PRO A 458 -20.33 -8.83 -41.00
CA PRO A 458 -19.35 -8.17 -40.13
C PRO A 458 -19.96 -7.85 -38.76
N THR A 459 -19.19 -8.04 -37.68
CA THR A 459 -19.65 -7.91 -36.27
C THR A 459 -20.35 -6.58 -36.01
N VAL A 460 -19.77 -5.48 -36.50
CA VAL A 460 -20.33 -4.13 -36.39
C VAL A 460 -21.73 -4.04 -37.00
N GLN A 461 -21.92 -4.65 -38.18
CA GLN A 461 -23.20 -4.65 -38.87
C GLN A 461 -24.21 -5.56 -38.16
N SER A 462 -23.76 -6.70 -37.63
CA SER A 462 -24.58 -7.61 -36.83
C SER A 462 -25.16 -6.92 -35.60
N ILE A 463 -24.35 -6.18 -34.83
CA ILE A 463 -24.81 -5.40 -33.66
C ILE A 463 -25.90 -4.40 -34.08
N LYS A 464 -25.60 -3.59 -35.09
CA LYS A 464 -26.54 -2.56 -35.58
C LYS A 464 -27.85 -3.18 -36.06
N ASN A 465 -27.78 -4.18 -36.92
CA ASN A 465 -28.97 -4.87 -37.45
C ASN A 465 -29.81 -5.52 -36.36
N ARG A 466 -29.15 -6.13 -35.36
CA ARG A 466 -29.83 -6.86 -34.28
C ARG A 466 -30.61 -5.93 -33.36
N LEU A 467 -30.06 -4.75 -33.10
CA LEU A 467 -30.55 -3.85 -32.05
C LEU A 467 -31.26 -2.60 -32.56
N THR A 468 -31.22 -2.29 -33.86
CA THR A 468 -31.84 -1.07 -34.41
C THR A 468 -33.34 -0.96 -34.17
N LYS A 469 -34.04 -2.08 -33.94
CA LYS A 469 -35.48 -2.08 -33.60
C LYS A 469 -35.74 -1.74 -32.13
N GLU A 470 -34.75 -1.90 -31.27
CA GLU A 470 -34.86 -1.74 -29.82
C GLU A 470 -34.16 -0.46 -29.34
N ILE A 471 -33.17 0.04 -30.10
CA ILE A 471 -32.29 1.14 -29.71
C ILE A 471 -32.12 2.11 -30.88
N THR A 472 -32.33 3.40 -30.63
CA THR A 472 -32.27 4.47 -31.64
C THR A 472 -30.85 4.93 -31.96
N ASN A 473 -29.97 5.00 -30.96
CA ASN A 473 -28.58 5.41 -31.11
C ASN A 473 -27.65 4.22 -30.80
N ILE A 474 -26.97 3.69 -31.82
CA ILE A 474 -26.02 2.59 -31.69
C ILE A 474 -24.70 3.02 -32.31
N GLN A 475 -23.67 3.14 -31.47
CA GLN A 475 -22.30 3.43 -31.88
C GLN A 475 -21.43 2.21 -31.57
N VAL A 476 -20.61 1.80 -32.54
CA VAL A 476 -19.74 0.64 -32.41
C VAL A 476 -18.35 1.07 -32.85
N PHE A 477 -17.37 0.83 -31.99
CA PHE A 477 -15.98 1.22 -32.13
C PHE A 477 -15.12 -0.04 -32.18
N THR A 478 -14.05 -0.04 -32.97
CA THR A 478 -13.07 -1.14 -33.01
C THR A 478 -11.73 -0.73 -32.39
N GLN A 479 -11.58 0.55 -32.05
CA GLN A 479 -10.39 1.10 -31.44
C GLN A 479 -10.74 1.94 -30.22
N ALA A 480 -9.96 1.81 -29.14
CA ALA A 480 -10.17 2.54 -27.90
C ALA A 480 -10.19 4.06 -28.11
N HIS A 481 -9.30 4.59 -28.95
CA HIS A 481 -9.21 6.04 -29.20
C HIS A 481 -10.46 6.62 -29.87
N GLU A 482 -11.22 5.84 -30.64
CA GLU A 482 -12.46 6.30 -31.26
C GLU A 482 -13.56 6.50 -30.21
N LEU A 483 -13.61 5.61 -29.20
CA LEU A 483 -14.51 5.76 -28.06
C LEU A 483 -14.13 6.96 -27.20
N GLU A 484 -12.83 7.20 -26.97
CA GLU A 484 -12.34 8.40 -26.26
C GLU A 484 -12.76 9.69 -26.98
N LEU A 485 -12.65 9.72 -28.31
CA LEU A 485 -13.12 10.86 -29.11
C LEU A 485 -14.63 11.04 -29.01
N ALA A 486 -15.41 9.97 -28.91
CA ALA A 486 -16.85 10.07 -28.68
C ALA A 486 -17.17 10.69 -27.31
N TYR A 487 -16.41 10.34 -26.25
CA TYR A 487 -16.52 10.94 -24.93
C TYR A 487 -16.18 12.44 -24.92
N ALA A 488 -15.43 12.96 -25.90
CA ALA A 488 -15.18 14.39 -26.00
C ALA A 488 -16.41 15.21 -26.50
N THR A 489 -17.53 14.55 -26.79
CA THR A 489 -18.77 15.17 -27.29
C THR A 489 -19.98 14.80 -26.42
N GLU A 490 -21.10 15.52 -26.52
CA GLU A 490 -22.33 15.16 -25.81
C GLU A 490 -22.81 13.75 -26.23
N LEU A 491 -23.13 12.90 -25.24
CA LEU A 491 -23.57 11.54 -25.49
C LEU A 491 -25.09 11.50 -25.55
N ALA A 492 -25.64 10.84 -26.58
CA ALA A 492 -27.08 10.65 -26.70
C ALA A 492 -27.48 9.30 -26.09
N PRO A 493 -28.64 9.19 -25.41
CA PRO A 493 -29.15 7.93 -24.88
C PRO A 493 -29.12 6.81 -25.92
N GLY A 494 -28.58 5.64 -25.56
CA GLY A 494 -28.35 4.55 -26.49
C GLY A 494 -27.25 3.57 -26.08
N LEU A 495 -26.72 2.87 -27.08
CA LEU A 495 -25.70 1.83 -26.91
C LEU A 495 -24.38 2.24 -27.55
N TYR A 496 -23.31 2.15 -26.78
CA TYR A 496 -21.93 2.42 -27.19
C TYR A 496 -21.12 1.15 -26.99
N THR A 497 -20.69 0.51 -28.08
CA THR A 497 -19.99 -0.79 -28.03
C THR A 497 -18.54 -0.65 -28.44
N LEU A 498 -17.61 -1.22 -27.68
CA LEU A 498 -16.20 -1.35 -28.06
C LEU A 498 -15.87 -2.82 -28.33
N LEU A 499 -15.42 -3.10 -29.56
CA LEU A 499 -14.84 -4.39 -29.95
C LEU A 499 -13.33 -4.35 -29.70
N TYR A 500 -12.87 -4.98 -28.61
CA TYR A 500 -11.49 -4.93 -28.17
C TYR A 500 -10.73 -6.22 -28.50
N ASN A 501 -10.10 -6.25 -29.68
CA ASN A 501 -9.41 -7.44 -30.20
C ASN A 501 -7.91 -7.54 -29.78
N THR A 502 -7.37 -6.50 -29.14
CA THR A 502 -5.92 -6.43 -28.85
C THR A 502 -5.44 -7.49 -27.86
N LEU A 503 -6.29 -7.88 -26.91
CA LEU A 503 -5.95 -8.86 -25.87
C LEU A 503 -5.65 -10.24 -26.47
N ASP A 504 -6.54 -10.74 -27.32
CA ASP A 504 -6.35 -11.99 -28.08
C ASP A 504 -5.06 -11.98 -28.90
N HIS A 505 -4.83 -10.91 -29.68
CA HIS A 505 -3.60 -10.78 -30.48
C HIS A 505 -2.33 -10.87 -29.64
N HIS A 506 -2.36 -10.30 -28.42
CA HIS A 506 -1.25 -10.39 -27.49
C HIS A 506 -1.03 -11.83 -27.00
N SER A 507 -2.11 -12.54 -26.67
CA SER A 507 -2.09 -13.93 -26.16
C SER A 507 -1.33 -14.89 -27.09
N HIS A 508 -1.42 -14.69 -28.40
CA HIS A 508 -0.78 -15.55 -29.40
C HIS A 508 0.72 -15.32 -29.56
N THR A 509 1.23 -14.17 -29.10
CA THR A 509 2.64 -13.79 -29.26
C THR A 509 3.47 -14.08 -28.01
N LEU A 510 2.84 -14.16 -26.83
CA LEU A 510 3.53 -14.36 -25.56
C LEU A 510 3.09 -15.62 -24.82
N GLN A 511 4.04 -16.31 -24.18
CA GLN A 511 3.73 -17.42 -23.28
C GLN A 511 3.34 -16.97 -21.87
N GLY A 512 3.78 -15.78 -21.43
CA GLY A 512 3.59 -15.23 -20.08
C GLY A 512 2.23 -14.56 -19.80
N PHE A 513 1.25 -14.75 -20.68
CA PHE A 513 -0.06 -14.07 -20.70
C PHE A 513 -0.87 -14.10 -19.38
N THR A 514 -0.60 -15.04 -18.46
CA THR A 514 -1.32 -15.13 -17.17
C THR A 514 -1.03 -13.98 -16.22
N ASP A 515 0.19 -13.43 -16.23
CA ASP A 515 0.65 -12.43 -15.25
C ASP A 515 1.42 -11.27 -15.90
N ASP A 516 1.25 -11.07 -17.20
CA ASP A 516 2.00 -10.08 -17.96
C ASP A 516 1.58 -8.64 -17.59
N GLU A 517 2.56 -7.75 -17.39
CA GLU A 517 2.32 -6.33 -17.12
C GLU A 517 1.57 -5.64 -18.27
N SER A 518 1.79 -6.07 -19.51
CA SER A 518 1.09 -5.53 -20.69
C SER A 518 -0.42 -5.84 -20.66
N ILE A 519 -0.80 -7.03 -20.21
CA ILE A 519 -2.20 -7.42 -20.02
C ILE A 519 -2.84 -6.55 -18.94
N ASN A 520 -2.12 -6.26 -17.85
CA ASN A 520 -2.61 -5.32 -16.84
C ASN A 520 -2.82 -3.93 -17.43
N GLY A 521 -1.93 -3.46 -18.29
CA GLY A 521 -2.10 -2.20 -19.03
C GLY A 521 -3.38 -2.17 -19.86
N HIS A 522 -3.70 -3.25 -20.58
CA HIS A 522 -4.94 -3.38 -21.35
C HIS A 522 -6.19 -3.38 -20.46
N LEU A 523 -6.19 -4.15 -19.36
CA LEU A 523 -7.32 -4.19 -18.43
C LEU A 523 -7.52 -2.84 -17.71
N GLN A 524 -6.43 -2.17 -17.32
CA GLN A 524 -6.48 -0.82 -16.73
C GLN A 524 -7.01 0.22 -17.71
N LEU A 525 -6.64 0.11 -19.00
CA LEU A 525 -7.18 0.94 -20.06
C LEU A 525 -8.70 0.79 -20.15
N ILE A 526 -9.21 -0.45 -20.15
CA ILE A 526 -10.65 -0.71 -20.23
C ILE A 526 -11.37 -0.17 -19.00
N ALA A 527 -10.84 -0.41 -17.80
CA ALA A 527 -11.39 0.15 -16.57
C ALA A 527 -11.42 1.69 -16.57
N ARG A 528 -10.38 2.32 -17.11
CA ARG A 528 -10.33 3.78 -17.32
C ARG A 528 -11.43 4.25 -18.29
N LEU A 529 -11.58 3.60 -19.45
CA LEU A 529 -12.61 3.95 -20.43
C LEU A 529 -14.03 3.79 -19.88
N ILE A 530 -14.27 2.81 -19.00
CA ILE A 530 -15.55 2.67 -18.30
C ILE A 530 -15.76 3.85 -17.35
N LYS A 531 -14.75 4.21 -16.54
CA LYS A 531 -14.82 5.34 -15.59
C LYS A 531 -15.07 6.66 -16.30
N GLU A 532 -14.30 6.98 -17.34
CA GLU A 532 -14.47 8.19 -18.15
C GLU A 532 -15.87 8.27 -18.79
N GLY A 533 -16.35 7.14 -19.34
CA GLY A 533 -17.70 7.07 -19.89
C GLY A 533 -18.79 7.30 -18.83
N PHE A 534 -18.60 6.78 -17.62
CA PHE A 534 -19.53 7.00 -16.51
C PHE A 534 -19.53 8.44 -16.03
N GLU A 535 -18.35 9.02 -15.78
CA GLU A 535 -18.21 10.42 -15.33
C GLU A 535 -18.87 11.38 -16.31
N HIS A 536 -18.60 11.22 -17.61
CA HIS A 536 -19.18 12.07 -18.64
C HIS A 536 -20.71 11.93 -18.75
N CYS A 537 -21.25 10.73 -18.55
CA CYS A 537 -22.70 10.53 -18.48
C CYS A 537 -23.30 11.21 -17.25
N ILE A 538 -22.66 11.09 -16.09
CA ILE A 538 -23.10 11.67 -14.81
C ILE A 538 -23.11 13.21 -14.89
N GLU A 539 -22.08 13.80 -15.49
CA GLU A 539 -22.01 15.25 -15.76
C GLU A 539 -23.18 15.74 -16.64
N GLN A 540 -23.61 14.92 -17.59
CA GLN A 540 -24.78 15.18 -18.44
C GLN A 540 -26.12 14.83 -17.77
N GLY A 541 -26.09 14.26 -16.55
CA GLY A 541 -27.26 13.77 -15.83
C GLY A 541 -27.94 12.57 -16.49
N LEU A 542 -27.17 11.74 -17.18
CA LEU A 542 -27.58 10.47 -17.76
C LEU A 542 -27.21 9.35 -16.79
N ASN A 543 -27.96 8.25 -16.81
CA ASN A 543 -27.72 7.07 -15.97
C ASN A 543 -27.01 5.99 -16.80
N PRO A 544 -25.69 5.82 -16.64
CA PRO A 544 -24.94 4.84 -17.42
C PRO A 544 -24.92 3.47 -16.75
N ARG A 545 -24.77 2.43 -17.58
CA ARG A 545 -24.42 1.06 -17.17
C ARG A 545 -23.39 0.50 -18.13
N ALA A 546 -22.47 -0.33 -17.64
CA ALA A 546 -21.49 -0.99 -18.49
C ALA A 546 -21.61 -2.51 -18.39
N PHE A 547 -21.51 -3.18 -19.53
CA PHE A 547 -21.43 -4.63 -19.65
C PHE A 547 -20.08 -4.98 -20.24
N VAL A 548 -19.41 -5.96 -19.64
CA VAL A 548 -18.20 -6.56 -20.22
C VAL A 548 -18.51 -8.00 -20.57
N SER A 549 -18.15 -8.39 -21.79
CA SER A 549 -18.38 -9.71 -22.35
C SER A 549 -17.11 -10.21 -23.00
N SER A 550 -16.95 -11.53 -23.06
CA SER A 550 -15.99 -12.18 -23.92
C SER A 550 -16.64 -13.20 -24.82
N ASP A 551 -16.10 -13.34 -26.02
CA ASP A 551 -16.49 -14.37 -26.96
C ASP A 551 -15.89 -15.72 -26.58
N HIS A 552 -14.61 -15.79 -26.18
CA HIS A 552 -13.95 -16.97 -25.63
C HIS A 552 -12.74 -16.59 -24.77
N GLY A 553 -12.20 -17.56 -24.03
CA GLY A 553 -10.89 -17.46 -23.37
C GLY A 553 -9.78 -18.00 -24.27
N SER A 554 -8.67 -18.40 -23.66
CA SER A 554 -7.55 -19.01 -24.37
C SER A 554 -6.83 -20.02 -23.49
N THR A 555 -6.12 -20.96 -24.12
CA THR A 555 -5.32 -21.97 -23.42
C THR A 555 -3.86 -21.96 -23.85
N LEU A 556 -2.96 -22.25 -22.90
CA LEU A 556 -1.57 -22.55 -23.19
C LEU A 556 -1.37 -24.07 -23.27
N LEU A 557 -0.90 -24.56 -24.41
CA LEU A 557 -0.58 -25.97 -24.56
C LEU A 557 0.72 -26.33 -23.81
N PRO A 558 0.81 -27.50 -23.14
CA PRO A 558 2.04 -27.96 -22.52
C PRO A 558 3.12 -28.24 -23.56
N GLU A 559 4.40 -28.11 -23.19
CA GLU A 559 5.54 -28.41 -24.07
C GLU A 559 5.55 -29.87 -24.56
N GLN A 560 4.89 -30.78 -23.86
CA GLN A 560 4.74 -32.18 -24.24
C GLN A 560 3.39 -32.50 -24.90
N ALA A 561 2.59 -31.48 -25.27
CA ALA A 561 1.31 -31.66 -25.95
C ALA A 561 1.43 -32.53 -27.21
N SER A 562 0.49 -33.45 -27.39
CA SER A 562 0.42 -34.26 -28.61
C SER A 562 0.09 -33.36 -29.81
N VAL A 563 0.64 -33.69 -30.98
CA VAL A 563 0.34 -33.00 -32.24
C VAL A 563 -0.45 -33.97 -33.12
N LEU A 564 -1.72 -33.66 -33.34
CA LEU A 564 -2.64 -34.47 -34.11
C LEU A 564 -2.50 -34.17 -35.60
N ARG A 565 -2.65 -35.22 -36.41
CA ARG A 565 -2.84 -35.10 -37.86
C ARG A 565 -4.30 -34.85 -38.17
N ILE A 566 -4.56 -34.02 -39.17
CA ILE A 566 -5.91 -33.79 -39.67
C ILE A 566 -6.42 -35.07 -40.33
N PRO A 567 -7.61 -35.57 -39.96
CA PRO A 567 -8.22 -36.70 -40.65
C PRO A 567 -8.45 -36.39 -42.13
N HIS A 568 -8.34 -37.41 -42.99
CA HIS A 568 -8.41 -37.24 -44.45
C HIS A 568 -9.73 -36.61 -44.99
N PHE A 569 -10.80 -36.67 -44.20
CA PHE A 569 -12.12 -36.11 -44.52
C PHE A 569 -12.34 -34.69 -43.96
N ALA A 570 -11.35 -34.14 -43.26
CA ALA A 570 -11.41 -32.82 -42.64
C ALA A 570 -10.32 -31.91 -43.21
N TYR A 571 -10.51 -30.61 -43.05
CA TYR A 571 -9.54 -29.59 -43.44
C TYR A 571 -9.34 -28.58 -42.31
N LEU A 572 -8.18 -27.93 -42.30
CA LEU A 572 -7.90 -26.86 -41.35
C LEU A 572 -8.66 -25.60 -41.79
N LEU A 573 -9.25 -24.90 -40.83
CA LEU A 573 -9.82 -23.58 -41.09
C LEU A 573 -8.68 -22.55 -41.18
N ASP A 574 -8.63 -21.80 -42.29
CA ASP A 574 -7.83 -20.58 -42.36
C ASP A 574 -8.69 -19.42 -41.86
N GLU A 575 -8.23 -18.72 -40.82
CA GLU A 575 -8.94 -17.58 -40.20
C GLU A 575 -9.09 -16.36 -41.13
N GLU A 576 -8.53 -16.40 -42.36
CA GLU A 576 -8.56 -15.30 -43.33
C GLU A 576 -9.97 -14.93 -43.85
N ASN A 577 -11.00 -15.75 -43.59
CA ASN A 577 -12.36 -15.46 -44.06
C ASN A 577 -13.19 -14.51 -43.16
N GLY A 578 -12.64 -14.08 -42.01
CA GLY A 578 -13.21 -13.01 -41.21
C GLY A 578 -12.72 -11.65 -41.70
N ALA A 579 -13.58 -10.87 -42.37
CA ALA A 579 -13.28 -9.59 -43.02
C ALA A 579 -12.95 -8.41 -42.06
N GLU A 580 -12.06 -8.61 -41.09
CA GLU A 580 -11.50 -7.55 -40.24
C GLU A 580 -9.96 -7.53 -40.39
N GLU A 581 -9.48 -7.35 -41.62
CA GLU A 581 -8.06 -7.04 -41.89
C GLU A 581 -7.73 -5.61 -41.43
N ILE A 582 -6.85 -5.51 -40.44
CA ILE A 582 -6.04 -4.32 -40.20
C ILE A 582 -5.08 -4.18 -41.38
N SER A 583 -5.23 -3.08 -42.12
CA SER A 583 -4.32 -2.67 -43.19
C SER A 583 -2.97 -2.21 -42.61
N VAL A 584 -2.04 -3.14 -42.39
CA VAL A 584 -0.61 -2.82 -42.30
C VAL A 584 0.17 -3.83 -43.12
N GLY A 585 0.85 -3.34 -44.15
CA GLY A 585 1.66 -4.15 -45.03
C GLY A 585 2.82 -4.81 -44.28
N ASP A 586 2.75 -6.14 -44.17
CA ASP A 586 3.89 -7.02 -44.43
C ASP A 586 3.37 -8.45 -44.58
N LYS A 587 3.76 -9.11 -45.68
CA LYS A 587 3.40 -10.50 -46.01
C LYS A 587 4.16 -11.48 -45.12
N LEU A 588 3.99 -11.40 -43.80
CA LEU A 588 4.35 -12.47 -42.88
C LEU A 588 3.21 -13.50 -42.92
N LYS A 589 3.50 -14.74 -43.36
CA LYS A 589 2.53 -15.84 -43.33
C LYS A 589 1.88 -15.89 -41.94
N PRO A 590 0.53 -15.85 -41.81
CA PRO A 590 -0.10 -15.78 -40.52
C PRO A 590 0.32 -16.97 -39.64
N PHE A 591 0.80 -16.64 -38.45
CA PHE A 591 0.94 -17.62 -37.38
C PHE A 591 -0.47 -18.20 -37.13
N ARG A 592 -0.60 -19.52 -37.15
CA ARG A 592 -1.90 -20.21 -37.07
C ARG A 592 -2.32 -20.22 -35.61
N ARG A 593 -3.49 -19.67 -35.30
CA ARG A 593 -3.95 -19.34 -33.95
C ARG A 593 -4.96 -20.34 -33.40
N THR A 594 -5.72 -20.99 -34.28
CA THR A 594 -6.73 -22.00 -33.95
C THR A 594 -6.26 -23.45 -34.09
N ARG A 595 -6.84 -24.32 -33.25
CA ARG A 595 -6.61 -25.78 -33.24
C ARG A 595 -7.83 -26.60 -33.66
N VAL A 596 -8.61 -26.11 -34.63
CA VAL A 596 -9.90 -26.69 -35.05
C VAL A 596 -9.89 -27.06 -36.53
N CYS A 597 -10.61 -28.13 -36.89
CA CYS A 597 -10.82 -28.50 -38.29
C CYS A 597 -12.31 -28.43 -38.64
N ALA A 598 -12.60 -28.18 -39.90
CA ALA A 598 -13.95 -28.28 -40.47
C ALA A 598 -14.08 -29.52 -41.36
N THR A 599 -15.31 -29.91 -41.64
CA THR A 599 -15.61 -30.95 -42.64
C THR A 599 -16.93 -30.68 -43.35
N ASP A 600 -16.93 -30.91 -44.66
CA ASP A 600 -18.10 -30.69 -45.52
C ASP A 600 -19.18 -31.76 -45.33
N ASN A 601 -18.81 -32.96 -44.89
CA ASN A 601 -19.69 -34.13 -44.83
C ASN A 601 -19.66 -34.79 -43.46
N VAL A 602 -20.78 -35.39 -43.07
CA VAL A 602 -20.82 -36.22 -41.86
C VAL A 602 -19.92 -37.46 -42.08
N PRO A 603 -18.89 -37.67 -41.24
CA PRO A 603 -18.02 -38.83 -41.38
C PRO A 603 -18.81 -40.12 -41.14
N ASN A 604 -18.42 -41.21 -41.78
CA ASN A 604 -19.01 -42.52 -41.51
C ASN A 604 -18.62 -43.05 -40.11
N ASP A 605 -19.31 -44.09 -39.64
CA ASP A 605 -19.07 -44.66 -38.31
C ASP A 605 -17.63 -45.15 -38.08
N ASP A 606 -16.97 -45.67 -39.11
CA ASP A 606 -15.58 -46.13 -39.01
C ASP A 606 -14.62 -44.96 -38.82
N ASP A 607 -14.85 -43.86 -39.53
CA ASP A 607 -14.08 -42.62 -39.39
C ASP A 607 -14.31 -41.99 -38.01
N LEU A 608 -15.55 -41.93 -37.53
CA LEU A 608 -15.88 -41.46 -36.18
C LEU A 608 -15.19 -42.31 -35.10
N ARG A 609 -15.20 -43.64 -35.24
CA ARG A 609 -14.47 -44.54 -34.32
C ARG A 609 -12.97 -44.26 -34.32
N ARG A 610 -12.36 -44.05 -35.48
CA ARG A 610 -10.92 -43.76 -35.62
C ARG A 610 -10.52 -42.45 -34.94
N ILE A 611 -11.35 -41.42 -35.01
CA ILE A 611 -11.03 -40.10 -34.44
C ILE A 611 -11.43 -39.96 -32.96
N SER A 612 -12.34 -40.81 -32.46
CA SER A 612 -12.97 -40.69 -31.14
C SER A 612 -12.00 -40.60 -29.94
N THR A 613 -10.78 -41.13 -30.08
CA THR A 613 -9.76 -41.06 -29.03
C THR A 613 -9.22 -39.64 -28.83
N ASN A 614 -9.09 -38.86 -29.92
CA ASN A 614 -8.34 -37.61 -29.94
C ASN A 614 -9.17 -36.39 -30.33
N TRP A 615 -10.37 -36.59 -30.87
CA TRP A 615 -11.23 -35.53 -31.38
C TRP A 615 -12.65 -35.62 -30.80
N TYR A 616 -13.27 -34.46 -30.56
CA TYR A 616 -14.73 -34.34 -30.49
C TYR A 616 -15.25 -33.92 -31.87
N PHE A 617 -16.35 -34.55 -32.28
CA PHE A 617 -17.07 -34.20 -33.50
C PHE A 617 -18.29 -33.36 -33.13
N LEU A 618 -18.26 -32.08 -33.47
CA LEU A 618 -19.33 -31.13 -33.21
C LEU A 618 -20.31 -31.17 -34.39
N GLN A 619 -21.45 -31.81 -34.16
CA GLN A 619 -22.47 -31.95 -35.19
C GLN A 619 -23.20 -30.64 -35.46
N LYS A 620 -23.24 -30.23 -36.73
CA LYS A 620 -23.84 -28.99 -37.22
C LYS A 620 -25.21 -28.71 -36.57
N ASP A 621 -26.14 -29.64 -36.72
CA ASP A 621 -27.53 -29.45 -36.28
C ASP A 621 -27.67 -29.53 -34.76
N MET A 622 -26.86 -30.34 -34.08
CA MET A 622 -26.90 -30.46 -32.61
C MET A 622 -26.31 -29.25 -31.89
N PHE A 623 -25.26 -28.67 -32.45
CA PHE A 623 -24.54 -27.52 -31.88
C PHE A 623 -24.97 -26.19 -32.50
N ASN A 624 -25.90 -26.22 -33.47
CA ASN A 624 -26.41 -25.06 -34.21
C ASN A 624 -25.29 -24.26 -34.92
N LEU A 625 -24.41 -25.00 -35.60
CA LEU A 625 -23.20 -24.51 -36.25
C LEU A 625 -23.41 -24.30 -37.77
N PRO A 626 -22.52 -23.54 -38.45
CA PRO A 626 -22.62 -23.32 -39.90
C PRO A 626 -22.21 -24.57 -40.70
N GLU A 627 -21.27 -25.34 -40.16
CA GLU A 627 -20.72 -26.57 -40.72
C GLU A 627 -20.35 -27.53 -39.59
N GLN A 628 -19.76 -28.67 -39.95
CA GLN A 628 -19.31 -29.67 -38.99
C GLN A 628 -17.90 -29.35 -38.53
N PHE A 629 -17.61 -29.52 -37.24
CA PHE A 629 -16.27 -29.22 -36.71
C PHE A 629 -15.65 -30.40 -35.98
N LEU A 630 -14.33 -30.47 -36.02
CA LEU A 630 -13.52 -31.32 -35.18
C LEU A 630 -12.68 -30.46 -34.26
N ILE A 631 -12.88 -30.63 -32.95
CA ILE A 631 -12.02 -30.00 -31.94
C ILE A 631 -11.17 -31.08 -31.24
N PRO A 632 -9.90 -30.81 -30.94
CA PRO A 632 -9.02 -31.75 -30.26
C PRO A 632 -9.44 -31.93 -28.80
N LYS A 633 -9.32 -33.16 -28.28
CA LYS A 633 -9.50 -33.42 -26.85
C LYS A 633 -8.29 -32.92 -26.04
N GLY A 634 -8.56 -32.35 -24.87
CA GLY A 634 -7.56 -31.82 -23.95
C GLY A 634 -6.70 -30.76 -24.60
N TYR A 635 -5.38 -30.88 -24.43
CA TYR A 635 -4.39 -29.87 -24.84
C TYR A 635 -3.62 -30.26 -26.11
N SER A 636 -4.23 -31.00 -27.01
CA SER A 636 -3.56 -31.41 -28.24
C SER A 636 -3.51 -30.26 -29.27
N ALA A 637 -2.38 -30.15 -29.97
CA ALA A 637 -2.21 -29.25 -31.11
C ALA A 637 -2.61 -29.94 -32.42
N VAL A 638 -2.86 -29.17 -33.47
CA VAL A 638 -3.24 -29.70 -34.80
C VAL A 638 -2.21 -29.30 -35.85
N GLU A 639 -1.60 -30.29 -36.52
CA GLU A 639 -0.47 -30.20 -37.47
C GLU A 639 0.83 -29.60 -36.91
N ARG A 640 0.75 -28.44 -36.25
CA ARG A 640 1.87 -27.73 -35.64
C ARG A 640 1.46 -27.15 -34.29
N ARG A 641 2.45 -26.92 -33.42
CA ARG A 641 2.21 -26.24 -32.15
C ARG A 641 2.11 -24.72 -32.34
N PRO A 642 1.19 -24.04 -31.62
CA PRO A 642 1.13 -22.58 -31.58
C PRO A 642 2.34 -22.02 -30.80
N THR A 643 2.66 -20.75 -31.05
CA THR A 643 3.76 -20.03 -30.39
C THR A 643 3.39 -19.56 -28.98
N GLY A 644 2.16 -19.10 -28.81
CA GLY A 644 1.59 -18.62 -27.55
C GLY A 644 0.33 -19.38 -27.19
N TRP A 645 -0.62 -18.67 -26.61
CA TRP A 645 -1.94 -19.18 -26.26
C TRP A 645 -2.74 -19.45 -27.55
N THR A 646 -3.74 -20.32 -27.48
CA THR A 646 -4.54 -20.77 -28.61
C THR A 646 -5.99 -20.97 -28.18
N HIS A 647 -6.89 -21.03 -29.15
CA HIS A 647 -8.30 -21.31 -28.94
C HIS A 647 -8.83 -22.27 -30.04
N GLY A 648 -10.12 -22.61 -30.00
CA GLY A 648 -10.79 -23.57 -30.88
C GLY A 648 -11.04 -24.96 -30.24
N GLY A 649 -10.76 -25.12 -28.95
CA GLY A 649 -11.03 -26.30 -28.15
C GLY A 649 -12.28 -26.17 -27.27
N ALA A 650 -12.29 -26.95 -26.17
CA ALA A 650 -13.37 -26.96 -25.17
C ALA A 650 -12.84 -27.01 -23.73
N THR A 651 -11.55 -26.70 -23.51
CA THR A 651 -10.98 -26.71 -22.17
C THR A 651 -11.62 -25.61 -21.31
N PRO A 652 -11.64 -25.75 -19.98
CA PRO A 652 -12.28 -24.77 -19.11
C PRO A 652 -11.78 -23.35 -19.35
N GLU A 653 -10.49 -23.15 -19.60
CA GLU A 653 -9.88 -21.81 -19.76
C GLU A 653 -10.18 -21.16 -21.11
N GLU A 654 -10.61 -21.95 -22.10
CA GLU A 654 -11.12 -21.43 -23.37
C GLU A 654 -12.62 -21.12 -23.29
N VAL A 655 -13.37 -21.91 -22.52
CA VAL A 655 -14.84 -21.85 -22.55
C VAL A 655 -15.44 -20.99 -21.44
N VAL A 656 -14.86 -21.01 -20.24
CA VAL A 656 -15.38 -20.26 -19.10
C VAL A 656 -14.80 -18.85 -19.11
N VAL A 657 -15.66 -17.90 -19.51
CA VAL A 657 -15.33 -16.49 -19.66
C VAL A 657 -16.04 -15.64 -18.64
N ALA A 658 -15.56 -14.40 -18.45
CA ALA A 658 -16.18 -13.45 -17.56
C ALA A 658 -17.33 -12.68 -18.24
N SER A 659 -18.43 -12.55 -17.50
CA SER A 659 -19.53 -11.65 -17.79
C SER A 659 -19.68 -10.67 -16.63
N LEU A 660 -19.53 -9.38 -16.89
CA LEU A 660 -19.63 -8.33 -15.87
C LEU A 660 -20.76 -7.37 -16.19
N GLU A 661 -21.50 -6.98 -15.15
CA GLU A 661 -22.38 -5.81 -15.16
C GLU A 661 -21.87 -4.81 -14.11
N LEU A 662 -21.63 -3.58 -14.56
CA LEU A 662 -20.98 -2.53 -13.80
C LEU A 662 -21.87 -1.28 -13.79
N ARG A 663 -21.81 -0.54 -12.68
CA ARG A 663 -22.49 0.74 -12.49
C ARG A 663 -21.56 1.75 -11.82
N PRO A 664 -21.79 3.06 -11.98
CA PRO A 664 -21.04 4.04 -11.21
C PRO A 664 -21.27 3.86 -9.71
N SER A 665 -20.30 4.31 -8.90
CA SER A 665 -20.55 4.52 -7.48
C SER A 665 -21.64 5.55 -7.28
N LEU A 666 -22.48 5.32 -6.26
CA LEU A 666 -23.46 6.31 -5.85
C LEU A 666 -22.70 7.44 -5.18
N GLU A 667 -22.62 8.58 -5.83
CA GLU A 667 -22.10 9.78 -5.21
C GLU A 667 -23.08 10.27 -4.13
N GLU A 668 -22.53 10.76 -3.03
CA GLU A 668 -23.33 11.35 -1.96
C GLU A 668 -23.97 12.64 -2.48
N LEU A 669 -25.29 12.75 -2.38
CA LEU A 669 -26.01 13.95 -2.76
C LEU A 669 -25.73 15.08 -1.75
N ILE A 670 -24.82 15.98 -2.11
CA ILE A 670 -24.47 17.15 -1.31
C ILE A 670 -25.57 18.20 -1.44
N ALA A 671 -26.04 18.71 -0.31
CA ALA A 671 -27.07 19.73 -0.28
C ALA A 671 -26.64 21.01 -1.03
N PRO A 672 -27.47 21.52 -1.97
CA PRO A 672 -27.23 22.80 -2.62
C PRO A 672 -27.22 23.93 -1.61
N THR A 673 -26.38 24.92 -1.86
CA THR A 673 -26.34 26.13 -1.03
C THR A 673 -27.32 27.16 -1.57
N LEU A 674 -28.14 27.72 -0.68
CA LEU A 674 -29.11 28.76 -1.01
C LEU A 674 -28.74 30.04 -0.26
N GLN A 675 -28.58 31.12 -1.03
CA GLN A 675 -28.33 32.46 -0.52
C GLN A 675 -29.49 33.37 -0.93
N ILE A 676 -29.87 34.28 -0.04
CA ILE A 676 -30.90 35.30 -0.30
C ILE A 676 -30.26 36.66 -0.05
N GLU A 677 -30.21 37.49 -1.08
CA GLU A 677 -29.65 38.83 -1.02
C GLU A 677 -30.72 39.87 -1.39
N GLY A 678 -30.66 41.02 -0.74
CA GLY A 678 -31.61 42.11 -0.94
C GLY A 678 -31.82 42.94 0.31
N SER A 679 -32.76 43.89 0.23
CA SER A 679 -33.14 44.73 1.37
C SER A 679 -34.64 44.72 1.57
N LEU A 680 -35.07 44.66 2.83
CA LEU A 680 -36.48 44.73 3.19
C LEU A 680 -36.84 46.14 3.66
N ARG A 681 -37.97 46.64 3.19
CA ARG A 681 -38.67 47.79 3.76
C ARG A 681 -40.03 47.34 4.31
N PRO A 682 -40.39 47.69 5.56
CA PRO A 682 -41.70 47.39 6.11
C PRO A 682 -42.83 47.97 5.26
N GLY A 683 -43.90 47.20 5.04
CA GLY A 683 -45.10 47.64 4.33
C GLY A 683 -45.00 47.65 2.82
N THR A 684 -43.82 47.45 2.22
CA THR A 684 -43.64 47.35 0.77
C THR A 684 -43.33 45.92 0.33
N THR A 685 -43.64 45.61 -0.93
CA THR A 685 -43.13 44.41 -1.60
C THR A 685 -41.70 44.72 -2.02
N ASN A 686 -40.74 43.90 -1.60
CA ASN A 686 -39.33 44.08 -1.93
C ASN A 686 -38.88 42.92 -2.82
N GLU A 687 -38.14 43.26 -3.87
CA GLU A 687 -37.49 42.29 -4.73
C GLU A 687 -36.21 41.79 -4.05
N MET A 688 -36.01 40.48 -4.05
CA MET A 688 -34.81 39.81 -3.53
C MET A 688 -34.28 38.83 -4.56
N GLU A 689 -32.98 38.60 -4.52
CA GLU A 689 -32.32 37.61 -5.35
C GLU A 689 -32.04 36.35 -4.53
N VAL A 690 -32.50 35.21 -5.02
CA VAL A 690 -32.19 33.88 -4.48
C VAL A 690 -31.18 33.21 -5.38
N THR A 691 -30.01 32.92 -4.83
CA THR A 691 -28.93 32.24 -5.53
C THR A 691 -28.85 30.80 -5.04
N ILE A 692 -29.03 29.84 -5.94
CA ILE A 692 -28.91 28.40 -5.64
C ILE A 692 -27.67 27.88 -6.35
N THR A 693 -26.72 27.35 -5.59
CA THR A 693 -25.48 26.76 -6.11
C THR A 693 -25.51 25.26 -5.91
N ASN A 694 -25.28 24.52 -6.99
CA ASN A 694 -25.14 23.08 -6.97
C ASN A 694 -23.66 22.71 -6.70
N PRO A 695 -23.32 22.11 -5.55
CA PRO A 695 -21.97 21.67 -5.26
C PRO A 695 -21.62 20.31 -5.88
N ASN A 696 -22.61 19.58 -6.41
CA ASN A 696 -22.43 18.25 -6.98
C ASN A 696 -21.82 18.32 -8.39
N ASN A 697 -21.13 17.25 -8.79
CA ASN A 697 -20.60 17.07 -10.16
C ASN A 697 -21.66 16.57 -11.16
N PHE A 698 -22.90 16.36 -10.70
CA PHE A 698 -24.06 16.04 -11.53
C PHE A 698 -25.11 17.14 -11.45
N PRO A 699 -25.95 17.30 -12.48
CA PRO A 699 -26.98 18.31 -12.47
C PRO A 699 -28.07 18.02 -11.45
N LEU A 700 -28.57 19.05 -10.77
CA LEU A 700 -29.72 18.97 -9.88
C LEU A 700 -30.98 19.42 -10.60
N LYS A 701 -32.06 18.68 -10.40
CA LYS A 701 -33.42 19.10 -10.73
C LYS A 701 -34.07 19.69 -9.49
N ILE A 702 -34.40 20.98 -9.52
CA ILE A 702 -35.16 21.61 -8.46
C ILE A 702 -36.62 21.20 -8.59
N VAL A 703 -37.12 20.48 -7.59
CA VAL A 703 -38.50 19.99 -7.54
C VAL A 703 -39.42 21.08 -7.00
N GLN A 704 -39.04 21.70 -5.88
CA GLN A 704 -39.79 22.76 -5.22
C GLN A 704 -38.87 23.72 -4.45
N LEU A 705 -39.23 25.01 -4.43
CA LEU A 705 -38.64 26.00 -3.54
C LEU A 705 -39.76 26.75 -2.84
N PHE A 706 -39.72 26.79 -1.51
CA PHE A 706 -40.59 27.60 -0.68
C PHE A 706 -39.78 28.66 0.06
N ILE A 707 -40.33 29.86 0.14
CA ILE A 707 -39.81 30.95 0.96
C ILE A 707 -40.96 31.49 1.79
N GLU A 708 -40.83 31.51 3.12
CA GLU A 708 -41.92 31.84 4.05
C GLU A 708 -43.19 31.00 3.81
N ASN A 709 -43.03 29.72 3.47
CA ASN A 709 -44.11 28.80 3.06
C ASN A 709 -44.86 29.18 1.77
N ILE A 710 -44.31 30.10 0.97
CA ILE A 710 -44.86 30.48 -0.33
C ILE A 710 -44.03 29.80 -1.43
N PRO A 711 -44.66 29.05 -2.36
CA PRO A 711 -43.93 28.42 -3.46
C PRO A 711 -43.38 29.47 -4.42
N VAL A 712 -42.10 29.36 -4.76
CA VAL A 712 -41.41 30.25 -5.69
C VAL A 712 -41.39 29.59 -7.07
N PRO A 713 -41.92 30.26 -8.12
CA PRO A 713 -41.86 29.73 -9.47
C PRO A 713 -40.43 29.83 -10.03
N ILE A 714 -39.81 28.70 -10.33
CA ILE A 714 -38.47 28.64 -10.93
C ILE A 714 -38.61 28.33 -12.43
N LYS A 715 -38.05 29.19 -13.30
CA LYS A 715 -38.11 29.04 -14.76
C LYS A 715 -37.23 27.91 -15.29
N SER A 716 -36.03 27.73 -14.72
CA SER A 716 -35.15 26.59 -15.02
C SER A 716 -35.17 25.63 -13.85
N THR A 717 -35.81 24.48 -14.02
CA THR A 717 -35.84 23.43 -12.98
C THR A 717 -34.55 22.63 -12.94
N ARG A 718 -33.50 22.97 -13.72
CA ARG A 718 -32.24 22.24 -13.77
C ARG A 718 -31.06 23.18 -13.52
N ILE A 719 -30.17 22.77 -12.61
CA ILE A 719 -28.90 23.41 -12.30
C ILE A 719 -27.81 22.45 -12.75
N GLY A 720 -26.89 22.88 -13.62
CA GLY A 720 -25.77 22.06 -14.07
C GLY A 720 -24.79 21.70 -12.94
N PRO A 721 -23.88 20.75 -13.16
CA PRO A 721 -22.75 20.47 -12.25
C PRO A 721 -22.01 21.75 -11.85
N HIS A 722 -21.67 21.89 -10.56
CA HIS A 722 -20.89 23.02 -10.04
C HIS A 722 -21.37 24.42 -10.48
N SER A 723 -22.65 24.54 -10.82
CA SER A 723 -23.21 25.76 -11.40
C SER A 723 -24.19 26.43 -10.45
N THR A 724 -24.54 27.68 -10.80
CA THR A 724 -25.38 28.53 -9.99
C THR A 724 -26.52 29.07 -10.85
N ILE A 725 -27.72 29.16 -10.25
CA ILE A 725 -28.85 29.88 -10.82
C ILE A 725 -29.31 30.98 -9.85
N SER A 726 -29.80 32.08 -10.42
CA SER A 726 -30.43 33.17 -9.67
C SER A 726 -31.92 33.25 -10.00
N VAL A 727 -32.75 33.44 -8.99
CA VAL A 727 -34.21 33.63 -9.10
C VAL A 727 -34.61 34.88 -8.34
N SER A 728 -35.27 35.82 -9.01
CA SER A 728 -35.86 36.98 -8.35
C SER A 728 -37.18 36.60 -7.67
N ILE A 729 -37.35 36.99 -6.41
CA ILE A 729 -38.53 36.76 -5.59
C ILE A 729 -39.07 38.09 -5.04
N ASN A 730 -40.36 38.11 -4.72
CA ASN A 730 -41.00 39.24 -4.06
C ASN A 730 -41.37 38.86 -2.63
N VAL A 731 -40.80 39.58 -1.65
CA VAL A 731 -41.07 39.36 -0.22
C VAL A 731 -41.68 40.62 0.39
N GLN A 732 -42.85 40.45 1.01
CA GLN A 732 -43.50 41.49 1.81
C GLN A 732 -43.26 41.22 3.31
N THR A 733 -43.02 42.28 4.07
CA THR A 733 -42.91 42.18 5.53
C THR A 733 -43.67 43.30 6.22
N THR A 734 -44.39 42.95 7.27
CA THR A 734 -45.06 43.89 8.19
C THR A 734 -44.33 44.00 9.54
N SER A 735 -43.21 43.28 9.71
CA SER A 735 -42.42 43.32 10.94
C SER A 735 -41.70 44.66 11.10
N ASN A 736 -41.75 45.22 12.31
CA ASN A 736 -41.02 46.44 12.70
C ASN A 736 -39.66 46.12 13.36
N GLN A 737 -39.24 44.85 13.37
CA GLN A 737 -37.93 44.43 13.89
C GLN A 737 -36.80 44.90 12.96
N SER A 738 -35.60 45.12 13.51
CA SER A 738 -34.41 45.54 12.73
C SER A 738 -33.87 44.43 11.83
N ILE A 739 -34.17 43.16 12.14
CA ILE A 739 -33.76 41.98 11.38
C ILE A 739 -34.98 41.07 11.22
N LYS A 740 -35.22 40.57 9.99
CA LYS A 740 -36.21 39.54 9.68
C LYS A 740 -35.47 38.27 9.29
N SER A 741 -35.78 37.18 9.99
CA SER A 741 -35.39 35.83 9.56
C SER A 741 -36.35 35.36 8.47
N ILE A 742 -35.83 35.05 7.29
CA ILE A 742 -36.56 34.49 6.15
C ILE A 742 -36.29 33.00 6.09
N LYS A 743 -37.30 32.17 6.31
CA LYS A 743 -37.20 30.71 6.23
C LYS A 743 -37.40 30.24 4.79
N TRP A 744 -36.68 29.18 4.42
CA TRP A 744 -36.79 28.55 3.11
C TRP A 744 -36.72 27.03 3.21
N LEU A 745 -37.32 26.35 2.22
CA LEU A 745 -37.26 24.91 2.00
C LEU A 745 -37.00 24.67 0.52
N LEU A 746 -35.95 23.93 0.20
CA LEU A 746 -35.54 23.57 -1.16
C LEU A 746 -35.59 22.05 -1.32
N SER A 747 -36.48 21.55 -2.17
CA SER A 747 -36.56 20.14 -2.56
C SER A 747 -35.95 19.94 -3.94
N TYR A 748 -35.07 18.96 -4.07
CA TYR A 748 -34.27 18.74 -5.27
C TYR A 748 -34.01 17.25 -5.49
N GLU A 749 -33.72 16.90 -6.73
CA GLU A 749 -33.43 15.55 -7.18
C GLU A 749 -32.12 15.57 -7.96
N GLY A 750 -31.24 14.60 -7.73
CA GLY A 750 -29.96 14.47 -8.42
C GLY A 750 -29.26 13.18 -8.05
N GLY A 751 -28.47 12.61 -8.97
CA GLY A 751 -27.79 11.33 -8.72
C GLY A 751 -28.74 10.18 -8.38
N GLY A 752 -29.98 10.22 -8.90
CA GLY A 752 -31.03 9.23 -8.59
C GLY A 752 -31.63 9.34 -7.18
N GLN A 753 -31.29 10.38 -6.41
CA GLN A 753 -31.77 10.60 -5.05
C GLN A 753 -32.69 11.83 -4.97
N HIS A 754 -33.70 11.77 -4.10
CA HIS A 754 -34.57 12.90 -3.76
C HIS A 754 -34.24 13.38 -2.35
N SER A 755 -34.02 14.68 -2.19
CA SER A 755 -33.72 15.28 -0.89
C SER A 755 -34.36 16.66 -0.74
N SER A 756 -34.41 17.13 0.50
CA SER A 756 -34.89 18.46 0.84
C SER A 756 -34.04 19.07 1.94
N THR A 757 -33.67 20.33 1.76
CA THR A 757 -32.91 21.12 2.74
C THR A 757 -33.73 22.33 3.13
N GLU A 758 -33.75 22.64 4.42
CA GLU A 758 -34.36 23.85 4.95
C GLU A 758 -33.32 24.74 5.64
N GLY A 759 -33.62 26.03 5.71
CA GLY A 759 -32.76 26.99 6.37
C GLY A 759 -33.43 28.33 6.57
N SER A 760 -32.64 29.29 7.06
CA SER A 760 -33.11 30.66 7.24
C SER A 760 -31.99 31.68 7.02
N VAL A 761 -32.32 32.83 6.43
CA VAL A 761 -31.40 33.95 6.24
C VAL A 761 -31.91 35.17 7.00
N ASN A 762 -31.02 35.85 7.73
CA ASN A 762 -31.37 37.07 8.46
C ASN A 762 -31.12 38.29 7.55
N ILE A 763 -32.18 39.01 7.18
CA ILE A 763 -32.12 40.22 6.36
C ILE A 763 -32.38 41.44 7.23
N GLN A 764 -31.53 42.46 7.11
CA GLN A 764 -31.73 43.74 7.79
C GLN A 764 -32.89 44.52 7.13
N LEU A 765 -33.77 45.08 7.96
CA LEU A 765 -34.82 45.97 7.48
C LEU A 765 -34.31 47.42 7.45
N ARG A 766 -34.37 48.05 6.28
CA ARG A 766 -34.13 49.48 6.14
C ARG A 766 -35.39 50.22 6.60
N ARG A 767 -35.29 50.94 7.73
CA ARG A 767 -36.38 51.79 8.23
C ARG A 767 -36.59 52.95 7.25
N LEU A 768 -37.85 53.27 6.98
CA LEU A 768 -38.24 54.30 6.02
C LEU A 768 -38.08 55.73 6.56
N TYR A 769 -37.83 55.93 7.86
CA TYR A 769 -37.64 57.24 8.47
C TYR A 769 -36.73 57.15 9.69
N ALA A 770 -35.66 57.96 9.71
CA ALA A 770 -35.00 58.38 10.94
C ALA A 770 -36.00 59.24 11.71
N THR A 771 -36.50 58.75 12.84
CA THR A 771 -37.48 59.49 13.65
C THR A 771 -36.85 60.57 14.52
N THR A 772 -35.53 60.64 14.59
CA THR A 772 -34.75 61.63 15.33
C THR A 772 -33.55 62.10 14.51
N LEU A 773 -33.19 63.39 14.64
CA LEU A 773 -32.03 64.00 13.97
C LEU A 773 -30.70 63.33 14.35
N ASP A 774 -30.66 62.63 15.49
CA ASP A 774 -29.51 61.86 15.97
C ASP A 774 -29.28 60.55 15.17
N ASP A 775 -30.32 59.97 14.55
CA ASP A 775 -30.19 58.76 13.72
C ASP A 775 -29.57 59.05 12.33
N MET A 776 -29.35 60.32 11.97
CA MET A 776 -28.73 60.73 10.69
C MET A 776 -27.19 60.72 10.73
N PHE A 777 -26.56 60.52 11.90
CA PHE A 777 -25.10 60.63 12.06
C PHE A 777 -24.41 59.34 12.55
N GLU A 778 -25.15 58.23 12.70
CA GLU A 778 -24.59 56.89 12.91
C GLU A 778 -24.77 56.03 11.64
N GLU A 779 -24.05 56.37 10.57
CA GLU A 779 -23.76 55.47 9.43
C GLU A 779 -22.29 55.06 9.44
#